data_AF-A0A1M3CPP9-F1
#
_entry.id   AF-A0A1M3CPP9-F1
#
_cell.length_a   1.000
_cell.length_b   1.000
_cell.length_c   1.000
_cell.angle_alpha   90.00
_cell.angle_beta   90.00
_cell.angle_gamma   90.00
#
_symmetry.space_group_name_H-M   'P 1'
#
loop_
_entity.id
_entity.type
_entity.pdbx_description
1 polymer ?
#
loop_
_entity_poly.entity_id
_entity_poly.type
_entity_poly.pdbx_seq_one_letter_code
_entity_poly.pdbx_strand_id
1 'polypeptide(L)'
;MKAPDYSLFSKRADELDELSRLSARRPTDLVINASGFKVYGEGEWKVKIHGKGKPRRWIKAHIAIDPKSQEVIALEVTENTIGDAPMLPKLIEKAPKSVNRVTADGAYDKFKCRKLLHEKGILGVSPPPDDSKPICINGYYCKDYFQNESEQHKNSVLLREGMKRWKELNLPPSNPNILVHGYNNEDTFAKNHVHILFINKNLFLKTVQDNLSLFQYVLGPDVTPQGLLAKLTDPQATFHGVLKDDKVLIGILLGFGTQNSIYVSRMENLHDMLLSAEDIPFRNTLSKFGNIPNEFRHLLFLHEANADAQTLAPSFGYSSIQEEQEGLRKKIEISSSKLSRNSPQFIFGRIKDDAASQELVNGLESTQSRIADLLKSKTFLDDVLSIIYPQKNIVTHPSSQRELKFNPSQLSQLPDLIAANICYVMDAEGIDYQESFINGMKDADTGKESKVGFLDTHKYEKLKTLAKIQNHLTLTEEYFSQLSKDPKVNCVVPFKLYYKIDQEGNGAPLEKQTSVELNYIVKTFQDKVVADQWSIPKWIDLAETIPGFSLGLKGMKIGEIREIYIHPSLAYGIYTTFEKGVYLKALVRLVSIDHETVIKPIPELVFLDCKLGIPDKMDLSFSEEEKKLGYFRGYQVWQHYQKCKLYNLSEILAKITLFKNGQNSSLDVNGQDIINRLHWNIYQIVQTKN
;
A
#
# COMPACT_ATOMS: atom_id res chain seq x y z
N MET A 1 3.13 13.77 67.23
CA MET A 1 4.46 14.33 66.90
C MET A 1 4.30 15.81 66.54
N LYS A 2 5.06 16.72 67.16
CA LYS A 2 5.11 18.14 66.76
C LYS A 2 5.71 18.25 65.35
N ALA A 3 5.19 19.16 64.53
CA ALA A 3 5.80 19.45 63.24
C ALA A 3 7.21 20.03 63.45
N PRO A 4 8.23 19.59 62.70
CA PRO A 4 9.59 20.10 62.85
C PRO A 4 9.62 21.60 62.52
N ASP A 5 10.29 22.38 63.37
CA ASP A 5 10.56 23.80 63.15
C ASP A 5 11.86 24.00 62.37
N TYR A 6 12.13 25.25 61.98
CA TYR A 6 13.33 25.63 61.22
C TYR A 6 14.62 25.16 61.91
N SER A 7 14.65 25.17 63.25
CA SER A 7 15.79 24.75 64.06
C SER A 7 16.04 23.24 63.94
N LEU A 8 14.99 22.42 63.86
CA LEU A 8 15.07 20.98 63.61
C LEU A 8 15.51 20.63 62.18
N PHE A 9 15.07 21.40 61.18
CA PHE A 9 15.54 21.24 59.80
C PHE A 9 17.00 21.65 59.64
N SER A 10 17.44 22.74 60.28
CA SER A 10 18.83 23.18 60.25
C SER A 10 19.77 22.17 60.92
N LYS A 11 19.37 21.56 62.05
CA LYS A 11 20.14 20.50 62.71
C LYS A 11 20.22 19.22 61.89
N ARG A 12 19.13 18.84 61.20
CA ARG A 12 19.15 17.70 60.27
C ARG A 12 19.95 17.99 59.01
N ALA A 13 20.02 19.24 58.56
CA ALA A 13 20.88 19.63 57.46
C ALA A 13 22.38 19.51 57.82
N ASP A 14 22.75 19.75 59.08
CA ASP A 14 24.10 19.48 59.62
C ASP A 14 24.43 17.98 59.70
N GLU A 15 23.43 17.10 59.79
CA GLU A 15 23.60 15.63 59.83
C GLU A 15 23.52 14.98 58.43
N LEU A 16 23.16 15.73 57.39
CA LEU A 16 23.23 15.27 56.01
C LEU A 16 24.67 15.41 55.53
N ASP A 17 25.27 14.32 55.06
CA ASP A 17 26.52 14.38 54.31
C ASP A 17 26.42 15.47 53.23
N GLU A 18 27.47 16.29 53.05
CA GLU A 18 27.51 17.38 52.05
C GLU A 18 26.80 16.92 50.78
N LEU A 19 25.71 17.60 50.38
CA LEU A 19 25.06 17.38 49.08
C LEU A 19 26.18 17.36 48.04
N SER A 20 26.43 16.20 47.45
CA SER A 20 27.57 15.98 46.55
C SER A 20 27.61 17.11 45.54
N ARG A 21 28.69 17.90 45.55
CA ARG A 21 28.88 18.99 44.59
C ARG A 21 28.71 18.42 43.18
N LEU A 22 28.12 19.20 42.27
CA LEU A 22 28.05 18.83 40.85
C LEU A 22 29.44 18.37 40.39
N SER A 23 29.49 17.23 39.70
CA SER A 23 30.76 16.63 39.34
C SER A 23 31.54 17.55 38.42
N ALA A 24 32.82 17.77 38.74
CA ALA A 24 33.74 18.55 37.93
C ALA A 24 34.28 17.75 36.72
N ARG A 25 33.78 16.54 36.49
CA ARG A 25 34.12 15.73 35.31
C ARG A 25 33.80 16.48 34.03
N ARG A 26 34.57 16.15 32.99
CA ARG A 26 34.42 16.70 31.64
C ARG A 26 34.00 15.59 30.68
N PRO A 27 32.73 15.13 30.74
CA PRO A 27 32.27 14.06 29.87
C PRO A 27 32.13 14.58 28.43
N THR A 28 32.15 13.64 27.50
CA THR A 28 31.78 13.88 26.09
C THR A 28 30.27 13.79 25.88
N ASP A 29 29.58 13.03 26.74
CA ASP A 29 28.18 12.68 26.59
C ASP A 29 27.37 13.15 27.80
N LEU A 30 26.15 13.64 27.56
CA LEU A 30 25.18 13.93 28.61
C LEU A 30 23.85 13.23 28.34
N VAL A 31 23.20 12.75 29.40
CA VAL A 31 21.80 12.33 29.41
C VAL A 31 21.01 13.34 30.22
N ILE A 32 19.96 13.91 29.63
CA ILE A 32 19.11 14.93 30.27
C ILE A 32 17.70 14.36 30.47
N ASN A 33 17.21 14.45 31.69
CA ASN A 33 15.82 14.11 32.03
C ASN A 33 15.28 15.07 33.10
N ALA A 34 13.96 15.22 33.18
CA ALA A 34 13.30 15.92 34.27
C ALA A 34 12.62 14.94 35.24
N SER A 35 12.72 15.21 36.54
CA SER A 35 11.98 14.48 37.57
C SER A 35 11.16 15.43 38.43
N GLY A 36 9.91 15.08 38.68
CA GLY A 36 8.99 15.85 39.52
C GLY A 36 9.12 15.48 40.99
N PHE A 37 9.43 16.46 41.83
CA PHE A 37 9.48 16.32 43.28
C PHE A 37 8.30 17.05 43.92
N LYS A 38 7.66 16.35 44.86
CA LYS A 38 6.60 16.92 45.67
C LYS A 38 7.21 17.73 46.81
N VAL A 39 6.85 19.01 46.94
CA VAL A 39 7.33 19.87 48.03
C VAL A 39 6.37 19.78 49.22
N TYR A 40 6.87 19.31 50.35
CA TYR A 40 6.14 19.23 51.61
C TYR A 40 6.35 20.52 52.43
N GLY A 41 5.26 21.14 52.93
CA GLY A 41 5.35 22.43 53.65
C GLY A 41 4.00 23.03 54.03
N GLU A 42 3.93 24.36 54.12
CA GLU A 42 2.75 25.16 54.56
C GLU A 42 1.42 24.69 53.92
N GLY A 43 1.45 24.34 52.63
CA GLY A 43 0.26 23.88 51.90
C GLY A 43 -0.30 22.54 52.40
N GLU A 44 0.55 21.61 52.83
CA GLU A 44 0.08 20.34 53.40
C GLU A 44 -0.41 20.52 54.84
N TRP A 45 0.24 21.40 55.62
CA TRP A 45 -0.23 21.75 56.97
C TRP A 45 -1.57 22.49 56.93
N LYS A 46 -1.73 23.49 56.05
CA LYS A 46 -3.00 24.22 55.89
C LYS A 46 -4.13 23.34 55.37
N VAL A 47 -3.86 22.45 54.41
CA VAL A 47 -4.88 21.50 53.92
C VAL A 47 -5.29 20.52 55.02
N LYS A 48 -4.37 20.12 55.90
CA LYS A 48 -4.65 19.23 57.03
C LYS A 48 -5.43 19.90 58.16
N ILE A 49 -5.23 21.20 58.42
CA ILE A 49 -5.87 21.92 59.54
C ILE A 49 -7.15 22.67 59.13
N HIS A 50 -7.19 23.27 57.94
CA HIS A 50 -8.25 24.20 57.53
C HIS A 50 -9.04 23.74 56.29
N GLY A 51 -8.81 22.53 55.78
CA GLY A 51 -9.44 22.04 54.55
C GLY A 51 -8.84 22.65 53.26
N LYS A 52 -9.45 22.36 52.10
CA LYS A 52 -8.93 22.72 50.76
C LYS A 52 -8.84 24.25 50.57
N GLY A 53 -7.68 24.84 50.88
CA GLY A 53 -7.43 26.27 50.67
C GLY A 53 -6.28 26.62 49.70
N LYS A 54 -5.30 25.72 49.47
CA LYS A 54 -4.18 25.95 48.53
C LYS A 54 -3.72 24.63 47.88
N PRO A 55 -3.44 24.59 46.56
CA PRO A 55 -2.99 23.38 45.88
C PRO A 55 -1.57 22.95 46.32
N ARG A 56 -1.31 21.64 46.25
CA ARG A 56 0.03 21.06 46.48
C ARG A 56 1.01 21.60 45.45
N ARG A 57 2.21 22.00 45.88
CA ARG A 57 3.27 22.49 44.99
C ARG A 57 4.22 21.37 44.60
N TRP A 58 4.53 21.31 43.31
CA TRP A 58 5.52 20.42 42.72
C TRP A 58 6.64 21.29 42.14
N ILE A 59 7.87 20.83 42.31
CA ILE A 59 9.05 21.36 41.61
C ILE A 59 9.57 20.28 40.67
N LYS A 60 10.16 20.68 39.56
CA LYS A 60 10.85 19.78 38.64
C LYS A 60 12.34 20.00 38.76
N ALA A 61 13.11 18.93 38.89
CA ALA A 61 14.55 18.99 38.73
C ALA A 61 14.92 18.44 37.34
N HIS A 62 15.57 19.26 36.53
CA HIS A 62 16.13 18.90 35.24
C HIS A 62 17.60 18.57 35.45
N ILE A 63 17.97 17.33 35.20
CA ILE A 63 19.27 16.76 35.59
C ILE A 63 20.01 16.37 34.33
N ALA A 64 21.27 16.80 34.20
CA ALA A 64 22.20 16.34 33.18
C ALA A 64 23.24 15.42 33.83
N ILE A 65 23.32 14.18 33.35
CA ILE A 65 24.11 13.10 33.94
C ILE A 65 25.15 12.63 32.92
N ASP A 66 26.38 12.36 33.36
CA ASP A 66 27.35 11.61 32.56
C ASP A 66 26.91 10.13 32.50
N PRO A 67 26.55 9.58 31.33
CA PRO A 67 26.05 8.22 31.23
C PRO A 67 27.06 7.15 31.66
N LYS A 68 28.37 7.45 31.65
CA LYS A 68 29.40 6.49 32.04
C LYS A 68 29.60 6.41 33.54
N SER A 69 29.71 7.56 34.20
CA SER A 69 29.95 7.62 35.65
C SER A 69 28.67 7.69 36.48
N GLN A 70 27.54 7.98 35.85
CA GLN A 70 26.26 8.28 36.49
C GLN A 70 26.30 9.52 37.41
N GLU A 71 27.33 10.33 37.30
CA GLU A 71 27.47 11.55 38.09
C GLU A 71 26.66 12.70 37.49
N VAL A 72 26.10 13.55 38.35
CA VAL A 72 25.34 14.74 37.95
C VAL A 72 26.32 15.86 37.57
N ILE A 73 26.21 16.33 36.33
CA ILE A 73 27.09 17.35 35.74
C ILE A 73 26.45 18.73 35.78
N ALA A 74 25.15 18.81 35.52
CA ALA A 74 24.38 20.06 35.63
C ALA A 74 22.98 19.80 36.17
N LEU A 75 22.44 20.79 36.87
CA LEU A 75 21.12 20.74 37.50
C LEU A 75 20.42 22.09 37.37
N GLU A 76 19.13 22.03 37.03
CA GLU A 76 18.20 23.15 37.10
C GLU A 76 16.94 22.73 37.85
N VAL A 77 16.40 23.60 38.68
CA VAL A 77 15.14 23.35 39.40
C VAL A 77 14.14 24.42 39.00
N THR A 78 12.94 23.99 38.60
CA THR A 78 11.85 24.86 38.16
C THR A 78 10.56 24.54 38.89
N GLU A 79 9.59 25.45 38.81
CA GLU A 79 8.21 25.13 39.16
C GLU A 79 7.58 24.22 38.08
N ASN A 80 6.58 23.44 38.46
CA ASN A 80 5.87 22.54 37.54
C ASN A 80 5.17 23.26 36.35
N THR A 81 5.03 24.59 36.40
CA THR A 81 4.45 25.42 35.33
C THR A 81 5.40 25.62 34.15
N ILE A 82 6.69 25.31 34.32
CA ILE A 82 7.71 25.45 33.28
C ILE A 82 7.88 24.11 32.56
N GLY A 83 7.78 24.15 31.23
CA GLY A 83 8.06 22.98 30.37
C GLY A 83 9.54 22.62 30.36
N ASP A 84 9.87 21.45 29.81
CA ASP A 84 11.22 20.89 29.96
C ASP A 84 12.22 21.51 28.95
N ALA A 85 11.81 21.69 27.68
CA ALA A 85 12.64 22.27 26.62
C ALA A 85 13.36 23.60 26.97
N PRO A 86 12.72 24.60 27.62
CA PRO A 86 13.38 25.83 28.05
C PRO A 86 14.60 25.64 28.96
N MET A 87 14.75 24.50 29.64
CA MET A 87 15.85 24.26 30.57
C MET A 87 17.09 23.66 29.91
N LEU A 88 16.98 23.07 28.72
CA LEU A 88 18.13 22.52 28.00
C LEU A 88 19.21 23.58 27.74
N PRO A 89 18.90 24.82 27.30
CA PRO A 89 19.93 25.85 27.16
C PRO A 89 20.73 26.13 28.43
N LYS A 90 20.05 26.19 29.57
CA LYS A 90 20.68 26.46 30.86
C LYS A 90 21.57 25.30 31.32
N LEU A 91 21.11 24.07 31.11
CA LEU A 91 21.89 22.87 31.41
C LEU A 91 23.16 22.78 30.53
N ILE A 92 23.07 23.14 29.25
CA ILE A 92 24.22 23.15 28.34
C ILE A 92 25.19 24.29 28.65
N GLU A 93 24.72 25.44 29.14
CA GLU A 93 25.60 26.52 29.60
C GLU A 93 26.41 26.13 30.84
N LYS A 94 25.79 25.37 31.75
CA LYS A 94 26.44 24.83 32.96
C LYS A 94 27.34 23.62 32.68
N ALA A 95 27.21 22.98 31.52
CA ALA A 95 27.97 21.80 31.16
C ALA A 95 29.41 22.16 30.70
N PRO A 96 30.38 21.25 30.88
CA PRO A 96 31.72 21.42 30.35
C PRO A 96 31.74 21.52 28.82
N LYS A 97 32.68 22.30 28.28
CA LYS A 97 32.89 22.44 26.82
C LYS A 97 33.30 21.14 26.11
N SER A 98 33.61 20.08 26.84
CA SER A 98 33.95 18.75 26.29
C SER A 98 32.74 18.00 25.74
N VAL A 99 31.53 18.42 26.09
CA VAL A 99 30.29 17.75 25.67
C VAL A 99 30.13 17.88 24.16
N ASN A 100 30.08 16.75 23.47
CA ASN A 100 29.87 16.64 22.03
C ASN A 100 28.58 15.90 21.67
N ARG A 101 27.91 15.26 22.65
CA ARG A 101 26.63 14.57 22.45
C ARG A 101 25.70 14.74 23.65
N VAL A 102 24.42 15.00 23.38
CA VAL A 102 23.35 15.14 24.38
C VAL A 102 22.20 14.23 24.00
N THR A 103 21.82 13.34 24.91
CA THR A 103 20.62 12.50 24.80
C THR A 103 19.56 13.04 25.75
N ALA A 104 18.33 13.24 25.29
CA ALA A 104 17.25 13.76 26.13
C ALA A 104 15.88 13.19 25.70
N ASP A 105 14.89 13.23 26.58
CA ASP A 105 13.52 12.83 26.23
C ASP A 105 12.89 13.71 25.11
N GLY A 106 11.75 13.28 24.58
CA GLY A 106 11.06 13.99 23.50
C GLY A 106 10.46 15.35 23.90
N ALA A 107 10.37 15.67 25.20
CA ALA A 107 9.96 16.99 25.65
C ALA A 107 11.04 18.06 25.35
N TYR A 108 12.31 17.65 25.22
CA TYR A 108 13.43 18.50 24.82
C TYR A 108 13.62 18.63 23.30
N ASP A 109 12.87 17.87 22.47
CA ASP A 109 12.92 17.98 21.00
C ASP A 109 12.10 19.18 20.47
N LYS A 110 12.56 20.39 20.79
CA LYS A 110 12.01 21.65 20.25
C LYS A 110 13.03 22.35 19.36
N PHE A 111 12.55 23.11 18.39
CA PHE A 111 13.40 23.85 17.45
C PHE A 111 14.50 24.67 18.13
N LYS A 112 14.18 25.38 19.23
CA LYS A 112 15.16 26.17 19.99
C LYS A 112 16.27 25.31 20.60
N CYS A 113 15.95 24.10 21.05
CA CYS A 113 16.92 23.15 21.61
C CYS A 113 17.83 22.60 20.49
N ARG A 114 17.24 22.19 19.37
CA ARG A 114 17.99 21.71 18.19
C ARG A 114 18.94 22.77 17.64
N LYS A 115 18.45 24.01 17.49
CA LYS A 115 19.23 25.16 17.03
C LYS A 115 20.44 25.42 17.93
N LEU A 116 20.25 25.45 19.25
CA LEU A 116 21.34 25.65 20.20
C LEU A 116 22.41 24.55 20.11
N LEU A 117 21.98 23.28 20.11
CA LEU A 117 22.90 22.15 20.06
C LEU A 117 23.71 22.18 18.77
N HIS A 118 23.06 22.47 17.64
CA HIS A 118 23.72 22.66 16.35
C HIS A 118 24.73 23.81 16.36
N GLU A 119 24.35 25.00 16.86
CA GLU A 119 25.26 26.16 16.97
C GLU A 119 26.48 25.90 17.87
N LYS A 120 26.34 25.00 18.85
CA LYS A 120 27.45 24.58 19.73
C LYS A 120 28.23 23.37 19.20
N GLY A 121 27.88 22.81 18.04
CA GLY A 121 28.52 21.60 17.49
C GLY A 121 28.26 20.33 18.31
N ILE A 122 27.17 20.30 19.07
CA ILE A 122 26.77 19.18 19.93
C ILE A 122 25.72 18.33 19.21
N LEU A 123 25.94 17.02 19.12
CA LEU A 123 24.98 16.08 18.56
C LEU A 123 23.81 15.88 19.53
N GLY A 124 22.61 16.34 19.16
CA GLY A 124 21.38 16.11 19.92
C GLY A 124 20.68 14.82 19.52
N VAL A 125 20.29 14.01 20.51
CA VAL A 125 19.62 12.71 20.35
C VAL A 125 18.37 12.69 21.22
N SER A 126 17.21 13.01 20.63
CA SER A 126 15.91 12.98 21.31
C SER A 126 14.85 12.29 20.44
N PRO A 127 13.96 11.46 21.00
CA PRO A 127 12.85 10.89 20.24
C PRO A 127 11.83 11.99 19.87
N PRO A 128 11.22 11.94 18.68
CA PRO A 128 10.14 12.87 18.31
C PRO A 128 8.91 12.65 19.22
N PRO A 129 8.11 13.69 19.54
CA PRO A 129 6.90 13.54 20.35
C PRO A 129 5.79 12.74 19.64
N ASP A 130 5.06 11.93 20.41
CA ASP A 130 4.03 10.98 19.95
C ASP A 130 2.99 11.53 18.94
N ASP A 131 2.89 10.78 17.85
CA ASP A 131 1.89 10.61 16.78
C ASP A 131 0.60 11.44 16.78
N SER A 132 0.48 12.29 15.75
CA SER A 132 -0.80 12.46 15.06
C SER A 132 -0.56 12.39 13.55
N LYS A 133 -1.47 11.77 12.80
CA LYS A 133 -1.36 11.71 11.33
C LYS A 133 -1.88 13.03 10.73
N PRO A 134 -1.16 13.68 9.81
CA PRO A 134 -1.64 14.90 9.17
C PRO A 134 -2.92 14.65 8.36
N ILE A 135 -2.96 13.52 7.65
CA ILE A 135 -4.10 13.06 6.87
C ILE A 135 -4.35 11.57 7.15
N CYS A 136 -5.62 11.20 7.23
CA CYS A 136 -6.08 9.84 7.05
C CYS A 136 -6.95 9.78 5.78
N ILE A 137 -6.68 8.78 4.96
CA ILE A 137 -7.32 8.55 3.68
C ILE A 137 -8.04 7.21 3.76
N ASN A 138 -9.32 7.18 3.40
CA ASN A 138 -10.04 5.93 3.27
C ASN A 138 -11.07 6.02 2.15
N GLY A 139 -11.33 4.90 1.51
CA GLY A 139 -12.37 4.76 0.52
C GLY A 139 -12.71 3.28 0.34
N TYR A 140 -13.99 3.00 0.15
CA TYR A 140 -14.48 1.64 -0.07
C TYR A 140 -15.08 1.57 -1.46
N TYR A 141 -14.62 0.63 -2.26
CA TYR A 141 -15.26 0.26 -3.51
C TYR A 141 -15.28 -1.25 -3.66
N CYS A 142 -16.37 -1.78 -4.21
CA CYS A 142 -16.46 -3.17 -4.62
C CYS A 142 -16.17 -3.24 -6.11
N LYS A 143 -15.09 -3.93 -6.50
CA LYS A 143 -14.72 -4.14 -7.92
C LYS A 143 -15.70 -5.07 -8.64
N ASP A 144 -16.27 -6.02 -7.89
CA ASP A 144 -17.14 -7.06 -8.41
C ASP A 144 -18.61 -6.62 -8.25
N TYR A 145 -19.22 -6.19 -9.35
CA TYR A 145 -20.62 -5.77 -9.41
C TYR A 145 -21.62 -6.87 -8.96
N PHE A 146 -21.17 -8.13 -8.87
CA PHE A 146 -21.97 -9.26 -8.42
C PHE A 146 -21.65 -9.72 -6.99
N GLN A 147 -20.79 -9.02 -6.24
CA GLN A 147 -20.59 -9.22 -4.80
C GLN A 147 -21.65 -8.49 -3.96
N ASN A 148 -22.88 -8.46 -4.46
CA ASN A 148 -24.03 -8.01 -3.70
C ASN A 148 -24.05 -8.74 -2.34
N GLU A 149 -24.32 -7.98 -1.27
CA GLU A 149 -24.37 -8.46 0.13
C GLU A 149 -23.02 -8.72 0.79
N SER A 150 -21.90 -8.63 0.06
CA SER A 150 -20.59 -8.58 0.71
C SER A 150 -20.48 -7.37 1.63
N GLU A 151 -19.69 -7.52 2.70
CA GLU A 151 -19.42 -6.41 3.62
C GLU A 151 -18.78 -5.22 2.88
N GLN A 152 -17.93 -5.50 1.89
CA GLN A 152 -17.30 -4.48 1.04
C GLN A 152 -18.32 -3.71 0.21
N HIS A 153 -19.21 -4.41 -0.51
CA HIS A 153 -20.26 -3.77 -1.30
C HIS A 153 -21.22 -2.97 -0.42
N LYS A 154 -21.64 -3.54 0.72
CA LYS A 154 -22.47 -2.84 1.70
C LYS A 154 -21.79 -1.58 2.20
N ASN A 155 -20.51 -1.65 2.60
CA ASN A 155 -19.75 -0.50 3.07
C ASN A 155 -19.61 0.59 1.99
N SER A 156 -19.38 0.21 0.73
CA SER A 156 -19.34 1.15 -0.40
C SER A 156 -20.67 1.89 -0.61
N VAL A 157 -21.79 1.17 -0.62
CA VAL A 157 -23.14 1.75 -0.73
C VAL A 157 -23.41 2.65 0.48
N LEU A 158 -23.09 2.18 1.68
CA LEU A 158 -23.30 2.94 2.90
C LEU A 158 -22.50 4.25 2.91
N LEU A 159 -21.24 4.19 2.49
CA LEU A 159 -20.36 5.34 2.42
C LEU A 159 -20.88 6.39 1.44
N ARG A 160 -21.35 5.96 0.28
CA ARG A 160 -21.82 6.87 -0.78
C ARG A 160 -23.07 7.64 -0.34
N GLU A 161 -24.07 6.94 0.19
CA GLU A 161 -25.28 7.59 0.69
C GLU A 161 -25.00 8.41 1.96
N GLY A 162 -24.15 7.90 2.86
CA GLY A 162 -23.68 8.62 4.03
C GLY A 162 -23.03 9.95 3.68
N MET A 163 -22.18 9.99 2.64
CA MET A 163 -21.55 11.22 2.16
C MET A 163 -22.51 12.20 1.52
N LYS A 164 -23.55 11.74 0.80
CA LYS A 164 -24.61 12.64 0.31
C LYS A 164 -25.33 13.29 1.48
N ARG A 165 -25.73 12.48 2.47
CA ARG A 165 -26.44 12.98 3.65
C ARG A 165 -25.56 13.93 4.47
N TRP A 166 -24.27 13.63 4.60
CA TRP A 166 -23.28 14.51 5.22
C TRP A 166 -23.24 15.89 4.56
N LYS A 167 -23.24 15.94 3.21
CA LYS A 167 -23.28 17.20 2.45
C LYS A 167 -24.60 17.96 2.66
N GLU A 168 -25.73 17.26 2.64
CA GLU A 168 -27.07 17.85 2.86
C GLU A 168 -27.24 18.46 4.26
N LEU A 169 -26.63 17.85 5.28
CA LEU A 169 -26.69 18.35 6.65
C LEU A 169 -26.02 19.73 6.82
N ASN A 170 -25.27 20.19 5.81
CA ASN A 170 -24.58 21.48 5.78
C ASN A 170 -23.90 21.78 7.12
N LEU A 171 -23.23 20.76 7.68
CA LEU A 171 -22.60 20.86 8.99
C LEU A 171 -21.53 21.96 8.89
N PRO A 172 -21.61 23.04 9.69
CA PRO A 172 -20.56 24.04 9.68
C PRO A 172 -19.24 23.37 10.08
N PRO A 173 -18.08 23.83 9.58
CA PRO A 173 -16.78 23.36 10.02
C PRO A 173 -16.57 23.74 11.50
N SER A 174 -17.15 22.97 12.41
CA SER A 174 -17.20 23.30 13.84
C SER A 174 -15.91 22.93 14.57
N ASN A 175 -15.07 22.11 13.93
CA ASN A 175 -13.70 21.90 14.37
C ASN A 175 -12.75 22.53 13.35
N PRO A 176 -12.13 23.69 13.64
CA PRO A 176 -11.18 24.33 12.72
C PRO A 176 -9.95 23.44 12.46
N ASN A 177 -9.74 22.40 13.28
CA ASN A 177 -8.58 21.55 13.24
C ASN A 177 -8.82 20.22 12.52
N ILE A 178 -10.07 19.78 12.30
CA ILE A 178 -10.38 18.52 11.61
C ILE A 178 -11.31 18.80 10.43
N LEU A 179 -10.83 18.54 9.22
CA LEU A 179 -11.62 18.66 8.00
C LEU A 179 -11.93 17.28 7.44
N VAL A 180 -13.21 17.04 7.14
CA VAL A 180 -13.66 15.85 6.41
C VAL A 180 -14.00 16.29 4.99
N HIS A 181 -13.23 15.83 4.02
CA HIS A 181 -13.46 16.12 2.61
C HIS A 181 -13.72 14.81 1.87
N GLY A 182 -14.79 14.74 1.09
CA GLY A 182 -15.05 13.55 0.28
C GLY A 182 -15.73 13.84 -1.04
N TYR A 183 -15.27 13.11 -2.05
CA TYR A 183 -15.63 13.26 -3.45
C TYR A 183 -15.64 11.90 -4.15
N ASN A 184 -16.31 11.85 -5.29
CA ASN A 184 -16.27 10.68 -6.16
C ASN A 184 -14.98 10.78 -6.98
N ASN A 185 -14.11 9.79 -6.85
CA ASN A 185 -12.93 9.67 -7.67
C ASN A 185 -13.31 8.91 -8.96
N GLU A 186 -13.21 9.59 -10.10
CA GLU A 186 -13.43 9.00 -11.43
C GLU A 186 -12.15 8.35 -12.00
N ASP A 187 -11.01 8.59 -11.37
CA ASP A 187 -9.67 8.45 -11.96
C ASP A 187 -8.89 7.22 -11.46
N THR A 188 -9.60 6.17 -11.04
CA THR A 188 -8.96 4.90 -10.62
C THR A 188 -9.60 3.73 -11.34
N PHE A 189 -8.88 2.59 -11.38
CA PHE A 189 -9.29 1.27 -11.87
C PHE A 189 -10.72 0.81 -11.45
N ALA A 190 -11.41 1.54 -10.58
CA ALA A 190 -12.83 1.41 -10.32
C ALA A 190 -13.55 2.76 -10.46
N LYS A 191 -14.27 2.91 -11.57
CA LYS A 191 -15.26 3.99 -11.75
C LYS A 191 -16.19 4.01 -10.53
N ASN A 192 -16.40 5.19 -9.94
CA ASN A 192 -17.26 5.45 -8.79
C ASN A 192 -16.68 5.17 -7.38
N HIS A 193 -15.37 5.24 -7.17
CA HIS A 193 -14.80 5.15 -5.82
C HIS A 193 -15.15 6.40 -4.99
N VAL A 194 -15.71 6.25 -3.79
CA VAL A 194 -15.93 7.38 -2.86
C VAL A 194 -14.70 7.53 -2.00
N HIS A 195 -14.05 8.67 -2.12
CA HIS A 195 -12.85 8.98 -1.39
C HIS A 195 -13.16 9.87 -0.19
N ILE A 196 -12.61 9.56 0.98
CA ILE A 196 -12.74 10.38 2.20
C ILE A 196 -11.37 10.70 2.76
N LEU A 197 -11.13 12.00 2.91
CA LEU A 197 -9.97 12.58 3.56
C LEU A 197 -10.39 13.13 4.92
N PHE A 198 -9.74 12.65 5.97
CA PHE A 198 -9.75 13.26 7.29
C PHE A 198 -8.43 14.01 7.47
N ILE A 199 -8.48 15.33 7.58
CA ILE A 199 -7.30 16.20 7.64
C ILE A 199 -7.23 16.87 9.00
N ASN A 200 -6.15 16.63 9.74
CA ASN A 200 -5.80 17.45 10.89
C ASN A 200 -5.13 18.73 10.38
N LYS A 201 -5.89 19.83 10.26
CA LYS A 201 -5.44 21.08 9.63
C LYS A 201 -4.14 21.62 10.21
N ASN A 202 -4.04 21.68 11.54
CA ASN A 202 -2.85 22.26 12.19
C ASN A 202 -1.61 21.41 11.93
N LEU A 203 -1.78 20.09 12.00
CA LEU A 203 -0.69 19.17 11.77
C LEU A 203 -0.31 19.10 10.30
N PHE A 204 -1.29 19.10 9.40
CA PHE A 204 -1.06 19.22 7.96
C PHE A 204 -0.24 20.46 7.62
N LEU A 205 -0.69 21.64 8.06
CA LEU A 205 0.00 22.90 7.78
C LEU A 205 1.44 22.87 8.33
N LYS A 206 1.62 22.33 9.55
CA LYS A 206 2.95 22.17 10.15
C LYS A 206 3.82 21.19 9.35
N THR A 207 3.30 20.01 9.00
CA THR A 207 4.04 18.98 8.27
C THR A 207 4.46 19.46 6.88
N VAL A 208 3.57 20.14 6.15
CA VAL A 208 3.92 20.74 4.86
C VAL A 208 4.94 21.87 5.04
N GLN A 209 4.79 22.70 6.07
CA GLN A 209 5.75 23.77 6.36
C GLN A 209 7.14 23.24 6.72
N ASP A 210 7.22 22.19 7.53
CA ASP A 210 8.47 21.55 7.96
C ASP A 210 9.19 20.86 6.78
N ASN A 211 8.46 20.53 5.71
CA ASN A 211 8.97 19.87 4.50
C ASN A 211 8.82 20.74 3.23
N LEU A 212 8.63 22.05 3.37
CA LEU A 212 8.15 22.92 2.29
C LEU A 212 9.04 22.86 1.05
N SER A 213 10.36 22.83 1.22
CA SER A 213 11.32 22.76 0.11
C SER A 213 11.13 21.50 -0.75
N LEU A 214 10.81 20.36 -0.14
CA LEU A 214 10.56 19.11 -0.88
C LEU A 214 9.23 19.19 -1.63
N PHE A 215 8.18 19.71 -0.99
CA PHE A 215 6.90 19.94 -1.65
C PHE A 215 7.04 20.91 -2.83
N GLN A 216 7.80 21.99 -2.68
CA GLN A 216 8.05 22.96 -3.75
C GLN A 216 8.90 22.37 -4.89
N TYR A 217 9.85 21.50 -4.57
CA TYR A 217 10.66 20.80 -5.57
C TYR A 217 9.80 19.92 -6.50
N VAL A 218 8.85 19.16 -5.93
CA VAL A 218 8.01 18.23 -6.70
C VAL A 218 6.80 18.93 -7.34
N LEU A 219 6.12 19.80 -6.59
CA LEU A 219 4.85 20.39 -6.99
C LEU A 219 4.99 21.78 -7.65
N GLY A 220 6.14 22.44 -7.47
CA GLY A 220 6.45 23.77 -8.02
C GLY A 220 6.72 24.83 -6.94
N PRO A 221 7.48 25.89 -7.26
CA PRO A 221 7.98 26.86 -6.27
C PRO A 221 6.88 27.66 -5.56
N ASP A 222 5.72 27.87 -6.20
CA ASP A 222 4.63 28.68 -5.65
C ASP A 222 3.74 27.95 -4.63
N VAL A 223 4.06 26.68 -4.34
CA VAL A 223 3.30 25.87 -3.39
C VAL A 223 3.47 26.44 -1.99
N THR A 224 2.34 26.67 -1.33
CA THR A 224 2.25 27.07 0.08
C THR A 224 1.44 26.04 0.86
N PRO A 225 1.63 25.89 2.18
CA PRO A 225 0.83 24.97 2.99
C PRO A 225 -0.68 25.24 2.87
N GLN A 226 -1.08 26.51 2.85
CA GLN A 226 -2.48 26.92 2.72
C GLN A 226 -3.02 26.66 1.31
N GLY A 227 -2.23 26.97 0.27
CA GLY A 227 -2.62 26.70 -1.11
C GLY A 227 -2.75 25.21 -1.41
N LEU A 228 -1.87 24.38 -0.84
CA LEU A 228 -1.95 22.92 -0.97
C LEU A 228 -3.17 22.36 -0.24
N LEU A 229 -3.45 22.86 0.97
CA LEU A 229 -4.67 22.49 1.69
C LEU A 229 -5.92 22.83 0.86
N ALA A 230 -5.98 24.03 0.29
CA ALA A 230 -7.12 24.44 -0.55
C ALA A 230 -7.32 23.49 -1.74
N LYS A 231 -6.24 23.12 -2.44
CA LYS A 231 -6.26 22.15 -3.55
C LYS A 231 -6.75 20.77 -3.12
N LEU A 232 -6.26 20.24 -1.99
CA LEU A 232 -6.69 18.92 -1.47
C LEU A 232 -8.16 18.88 -1.05
N THR A 233 -8.79 20.05 -0.90
CA THR A 233 -10.18 20.20 -0.49
C THR A 233 -11.09 20.66 -1.63
N ASP A 234 -10.54 20.79 -2.83
CA ASP A 234 -11.28 21.06 -4.05
C ASP A 234 -11.99 19.76 -4.49
N PRO A 235 -13.32 19.74 -4.61
CA PRO A 235 -14.07 18.56 -5.07
C PRO A 235 -13.68 18.06 -6.47
N GLN A 236 -13.04 18.90 -7.30
CA GLN A 236 -12.60 18.53 -8.65
C GLN A 236 -11.16 17.99 -8.68
N ALA A 237 -10.44 18.05 -7.56
CA ALA A 237 -9.06 17.61 -7.48
C ALA A 237 -8.94 16.28 -6.74
N THR A 238 -8.14 15.36 -7.27
CA THR A 238 -7.87 14.08 -6.61
C THR A 238 -6.68 14.21 -5.65
N PHE A 239 -6.68 13.43 -4.55
CA PHE A 239 -5.60 13.45 -3.54
C PHE A 239 -4.27 13.10 -4.18
N HIS A 240 -4.31 12.05 -5.01
CA HIS A 240 -3.20 11.57 -5.83
C HIS A 240 -2.75 12.61 -6.86
N GLY A 241 -3.68 13.18 -7.63
CA GLY A 241 -3.36 14.18 -8.65
C GLY A 241 -2.79 15.49 -8.10
N VAL A 242 -3.28 15.97 -6.95
CA VAL A 242 -2.73 17.16 -6.26
C VAL A 242 -1.27 16.94 -5.86
N LEU A 243 -0.91 15.70 -5.53
CA LEU A 243 0.45 15.31 -5.14
C LEU A 243 1.25 14.72 -6.31
N LYS A 244 0.71 14.74 -7.54
CA LYS A 244 1.31 14.15 -8.76
C LYS A 244 1.72 12.69 -8.58
N ASP A 245 0.95 11.92 -7.80
CA ASP A 245 1.27 10.53 -7.45
C ASP A 245 2.64 10.33 -6.80
N ASP A 246 3.22 11.39 -6.23
CA ASP A 246 4.51 11.31 -5.55
C ASP A 246 4.35 10.57 -4.22
N LYS A 247 4.81 9.31 -4.21
CA LYS A 247 4.78 8.40 -3.07
C LYS A 247 5.48 8.96 -1.82
N VAL A 248 6.48 9.84 -1.99
CA VAL A 248 7.18 10.46 -0.85
C VAL A 248 6.28 11.49 -0.18
N LEU A 249 5.70 12.41 -0.96
CA LEU A 249 4.79 13.43 -0.43
C LEU A 249 3.56 12.80 0.22
N ILE A 250 2.99 11.77 -0.42
CA ILE A 250 1.88 10.98 0.11
C ILE A 250 2.28 10.38 1.46
N GLY A 251 3.42 9.68 1.54
CA GLY A 251 3.87 9.05 2.79
C GLY A 251 4.06 10.06 3.93
N ILE A 252 4.59 11.25 3.63
CA ILE A 252 4.78 12.33 4.61
C ILE A 252 3.43 12.77 5.19
N LEU A 253 2.43 12.99 4.32
CA LEU A 253 1.09 13.42 4.73
C LEU A 253 0.30 12.33 5.46
N LEU A 254 0.58 11.05 5.18
CA LEU A 254 0.03 9.91 5.94
C LEU A 254 0.69 9.72 7.31
N GLY A 255 1.70 10.53 7.64
CA GLY A 255 2.35 10.55 8.94
C GLY A 255 3.49 9.55 9.07
N PHE A 256 4.00 8.98 7.99
CA PHE A 256 5.15 8.06 8.05
C PHE A 256 6.49 8.80 8.23
N GLY A 257 6.49 10.12 8.03
CA GLY A 257 7.68 10.96 8.12
C GLY A 257 8.56 10.87 6.87
N THR A 258 9.42 11.87 6.70
CA THR A 258 10.19 12.09 5.46
C THR A 258 11.13 10.93 5.13
N GLN A 259 11.87 10.44 6.12
CA GLN A 259 12.83 9.34 5.90
C GLN A 259 12.13 8.05 5.45
N ASN A 260 11.11 7.60 6.17
CA ASN A 260 10.39 6.38 5.80
C ASN A 260 9.71 6.52 4.43
N SER A 261 9.13 7.68 4.15
CA SER A 261 8.45 7.94 2.88
C SER A 261 9.42 7.88 1.70
N ILE A 262 10.62 8.43 1.85
CA ILE A 262 11.71 8.36 0.85
C ILE A 262 12.14 6.90 0.62
N TYR A 263 12.35 6.14 1.69
CA TYR A 263 12.78 4.74 1.61
C TYR A 263 11.71 3.84 0.97
N VAL A 264 10.47 3.91 1.45
CA VAL A 264 9.36 3.08 0.95
C VAL A 264 9.01 3.44 -0.48
N SER A 265 8.92 4.73 -0.82
CA SER A 265 8.72 5.19 -2.20
C SER A 265 9.77 4.60 -3.14
N ARG A 266 11.05 4.63 -2.76
CA ARG A 266 12.10 4.03 -3.59
C ARG A 266 11.91 2.53 -3.75
N MET A 267 11.60 1.81 -2.68
CA MET A 267 11.38 0.38 -2.75
C MET A 267 10.18 0.02 -3.62
N GLU A 268 9.06 0.74 -3.50
CA GLU A 268 7.90 0.55 -4.34
C GLU A 268 8.25 0.85 -5.80
N ASN A 269 8.98 1.91 -6.11
CA ASN A 269 9.41 2.20 -7.48
C ASN A 269 10.37 1.14 -8.03
N LEU A 270 11.28 0.62 -7.21
CA LEU A 270 12.14 -0.51 -7.58
C LEU A 270 11.31 -1.78 -7.80
N HIS A 271 10.31 -2.04 -6.97
CA HIS A 271 9.42 -3.19 -7.09
C HIS A 271 8.54 -3.08 -8.34
N ASP A 272 7.94 -1.92 -8.58
CA ASP A 272 7.17 -1.61 -9.78
C ASP A 272 8.04 -1.79 -11.01
N MET A 273 9.25 -1.23 -11.05
CA MET A 273 10.22 -1.45 -12.14
C MET A 273 10.53 -2.93 -12.34
N LEU A 274 10.72 -3.70 -11.27
CA LEU A 274 10.99 -5.14 -11.35
C LEU A 274 9.79 -5.98 -11.80
N LEU A 275 8.57 -5.53 -11.47
CA LEU A 275 7.31 -6.16 -11.88
C LEU A 275 6.84 -5.70 -13.26
N SER A 276 7.37 -4.60 -13.80
CA SER A 276 6.97 -4.02 -15.09
C SER A 276 8.04 -4.16 -16.17
N ALA A 277 9.32 -4.20 -15.82
CA ALA A 277 10.43 -4.38 -16.74
C ALA A 277 11.04 -5.78 -16.58
N GLU A 278 10.52 -6.74 -17.33
CA GLU A 278 11.40 -7.80 -17.82
C GLU A 278 12.36 -7.15 -18.81
N ASP A 279 13.59 -6.87 -18.40
CA ASP A 279 14.64 -6.43 -19.31
C ASP A 279 15.06 -7.66 -20.13
N ILE A 280 14.30 -8.01 -21.17
CA ILE A 280 14.59 -9.18 -22.00
C ILE A 280 15.88 -8.89 -22.77
N PRO A 281 16.91 -9.77 -22.73
CA PRO A 281 16.83 -11.20 -22.40
C PRO A 281 17.41 -11.58 -21.03
N PHE A 282 17.44 -10.68 -20.05
CA PHE A 282 18.02 -10.90 -18.72
C PHE A 282 17.14 -11.81 -17.84
N ARG A 283 17.76 -12.54 -16.91
CA ARG A 283 17.04 -13.40 -15.95
C ARG A 283 16.08 -12.56 -15.11
N ASN A 284 14.88 -13.10 -14.85
CA ASN A 284 13.89 -12.44 -13.99
C ASN A 284 14.45 -12.26 -12.57
N THR A 285 14.40 -11.04 -12.05
CA THR A 285 14.83 -10.76 -10.67
C THR A 285 13.91 -11.43 -9.64
N LEU A 286 12.65 -11.76 -9.98
CA LEU A 286 11.69 -12.48 -9.11
C LEU A 286 12.21 -13.85 -8.65
N SER A 287 12.95 -14.59 -9.49
CA SER A 287 13.57 -15.86 -9.06
C SER A 287 14.73 -15.68 -8.09
N LYS A 288 15.27 -14.45 -7.97
CA LYS A 288 16.27 -14.09 -6.93
C LYS A 288 15.59 -13.81 -5.58
N PHE A 289 14.27 -13.62 -5.52
CA PHE A 289 13.51 -13.37 -4.28
C PHE A 289 13.05 -14.67 -3.61
N GLY A 290 14.00 -15.48 -3.12
CA GLY A 290 13.68 -16.56 -2.19
C GLY A 290 12.68 -16.11 -1.12
N ASN A 291 11.61 -16.90 -0.94
CA ASN A 291 10.50 -16.71 0.01
C ASN A 291 10.02 -15.27 0.21
N ILE A 292 9.22 -14.76 -0.74
CA ILE A 292 8.30 -13.66 -0.45
C ILE A 292 7.32 -14.13 0.66
N PRO A 293 7.25 -13.46 1.81
CA PRO A 293 6.28 -13.79 2.86
C PRO A 293 4.85 -13.84 2.27
N ASN A 294 4.06 -14.85 2.65
CA ASN A 294 2.70 -15.06 2.12
C ASN A 294 1.83 -13.79 2.15
N GLU A 295 2.08 -12.92 3.12
CA GLU A 295 1.34 -11.68 3.35
C GLU A 295 1.60 -10.63 2.27
N PHE A 296 2.66 -10.72 1.45
CA PHE A 296 2.94 -9.82 0.33
C PHE A 296 2.60 -10.41 -1.05
N ARG A 297 2.17 -11.67 -1.11
CA ARG A 297 1.80 -12.32 -2.39
C ARG A 297 0.61 -11.64 -3.08
N HIS A 298 -0.26 -10.95 -2.34
CA HIS A 298 -1.39 -10.23 -2.91
C HIS A 298 -0.98 -9.03 -3.78
N LEU A 299 0.23 -8.47 -3.57
CA LEU A 299 0.80 -7.45 -4.45
C LEU A 299 1.10 -8.00 -5.85
N LEU A 300 1.37 -9.30 -5.99
CA LEU A 300 1.54 -9.99 -7.29
C LEU A 300 0.21 -10.21 -8.03
N PHE A 301 -0.93 -10.11 -7.35
CA PHE A 301 -2.26 -10.34 -7.94
C PHE A 301 -2.99 -9.06 -8.34
N LEU A 302 -2.50 -7.88 -7.92
CA LEU A 302 -3.19 -6.60 -8.12
C LEU A 302 -2.53 -5.69 -9.18
N HIS A 303 -1.44 -6.10 -9.80
CA HIS A 303 -0.78 -5.31 -10.83
C HIS A 303 -1.11 -5.85 -12.21
N GLU A 304 -2.10 -5.21 -12.85
CA GLU A 304 -2.02 -5.00 -14.29
C GLU A 304 -0.81 -4.09 -14.52
N ALA A 305 0.12 -4.56 -15.35
CA ALA A 305 1.36 -3.86 -15.64
C ALA A 305 1.09 -2.38 -15.97
N ASN A 306 1.64 -1.46 -15.17
CA ASN A 306 1.76 -0.07 -15.61
C ASN A 306 2.71 -0.06 -16.81
N ALA A 307 2.19 0.34 -17.97
CA ALA A 307 2.92 0.36 -19.24
C ALA A 307 4.06 1.40 -19.29
N ASP A 308 4.14 2.30 -18.29
CA ASP A 308 5.07 3.43 -18.23
C ASP A 308 6.19 3.24 -17.19
N ALA A 309 6.82 2.07 -17.17
CA ALA A 309 7.96 1.79 -16.30
C ALA A 309 9.17 2.66 -16.67
N GLN A 310 9.38 3.77 -15.95
CA GLN A 310 10.58 4.60 -16.11
C GLN A 310 11.84 3.82 -15.71
N THR A 311 12.89 3.91 -16.53
CA THR A 311 14.22 3.39 -16.19
C THR A 311 14.79 4.15 -14.98
N LEU A 312 15.00 3.47 -13.86
CA LEU A 312 15.56 4.05 -12.63
C LEU A 312 17.10 3.94 -12.59
N ALA A 313 17.80 5.04 -12.31
CA ALA A 313 19.22 5.03 -11.96
C ALA A 313 19.43 4.74 -10.46
N PRO A 314 20.55 4.13 -10.03
CA PRO A 314 20.84 3.90 -8.60
C PRO A 314 20.77 5.17 -7.75
N SER A 315 20.28 5.06 -6.52
CA SER A 315 20.17 6.17 -5.57
C SER A 315 20.84 5.84 -4.22
N PHE A 316 20.70 6.73 -3.23
CA PHE A 316 21.25 6.59 -1.86
C PHE A 316 22.75 6.31 -1.76
N GLY A 317 23.52 6.69 -2.79
CA GLY A 317 24.97 6.45 -2.84
C GLY A 317 25.36 5.01 -3.15
N TYR A 318 24.42 4.17 -3.60
CA TYR A 318 24.72 2.83 -4.10
C TYR A 318 25.25 2.88 -5.53
N SER A 319 26.15 1.96 -5.86
CA SER A 319 26.81 1.93 -7.18
C SER A 319 25.98 1.18 -8.23
N SER A 320 24.98 0.41 -7.80
CA SER A 320 24.06 -0.31 -8.69
C SER A 320 22.67 -0.47 -8.08
N ILE A 321 21.66 -0.70 -8.92
CA ILE A 321 20.29 -1.00 -8.48
C ILE A 321 20.23 -2.26 -7.61
N GLN A 322 21.07 -3.26 -7.90
CA GLN A 322 21.15 -4.50 -7.15
C GLN A 322 21.70 -4.28 -5.73
N GLU A 323 22.76 -3.48 -5.61
CA GLU A 323 23.34 -3.09 -4.32
C GLU A 323 22.35 -2.24 -3.50
N GLU A 324 21.66 -1.32 -4.16
CA GLU A 324 20.59 -0.52 -3.56
C GLU A 324 19.46 -1.41 -3.04
N GLN A 325 18.98 -2.36 -3.84
CA GLN A 325 17.92 -3.28 -3.44
C GLN A 325 18.31 -4.13 -2.25
N GLU A 326 19.51 -4.71 -2.23
CA GLU A 326 19.98 -5.52 -1.10
C GLU A 326 20.21 -4.64 0.15
N GLY A 327 20.72 -3.42 -0.03
CA GLY A 327 20.88 -2.45 1.04
C GLY A 327 19.56 -1.96 1.64
N LEU A 328 18.51 -1.85 0.81
CA LEU A 328 17.14 -1.56 1.23
C LEU A 328 16.50 -2.77 1.90
N ARG A 329 16.65 -3.98 1.35
CA ARG A 329 16.10 -5.25 1.84
C ARG A 329 16.62 -5.62 3.22
N LYS A 330 17.92 -5.43 3.49
CA LYS A 330 18.52 -5.63 4.83
C LYS A 330 17.90 -4.75 5.93
N LYS A 331 17.06 -3.78 5.56
CA LYS A 331 16.36 -2.89 6.49
C LYS A 331 14.89 -3.29 6.71
N ILE A 332 14.37 -4.34 6.05
CA ILE A 332 12.95 -4.72 6.09
C ILE A 332 12.74 -5.96 6.97
N GLU A 333 12.01 -5.79 8.07
CA GLU A 333 11.47 -6.90 8.88
C GLU A 333 10.06 -6.52 9.36
N ILE A 334 9.10 -7.45 9.22
CA ILE A 334 7.69 -7.23 9.61
C ILE A 334 7.59 -7.36 11.13
N SER A 335 7.11 -6.30 11.79
CA SER A 335 7.18 -6.12 13.24
C SER A 335 6.20 -6.95 14.08
N SER A 336 4.99 -7.25 13.58
CA SER A 336 4.01 -8.10 14.28
C SER A 336 2.95 -8.65 13.34
N SER A 337 2.70 -9.96 13.43
CA SER A 337 1.60 -10.62 12.73
C SER A 337 0.21 -10.22 13.24
N LYS A 338 0.08 -9.65 14.44
CA LYS A 338 -1.23 -9.16 14.94
C LYS A 338 -1.62 -7.85 14.27
N LEU A 339 -0.66 -6.94 14.09
CA LEU A 339 -0.87 -5.64 13.48
C LEU A 339 -1.28 -5.76 12.00
N SER A 340 -0.80 -6.79 11.30
CA SER A 340 -1.21 -7.08 9.91
C SER A 340 -2.58 -7.77 9.80
N ARG A 341 -2.99 -8.54 10.82
CA ARG A 341 -4.22 -9.36 10.76
C ARG A 341 -5.47 -8.68 11.32
N ASN A 342 -5.32 -7.80 12.29
CA ASN A 342 -6.46 -7.18 12.99
C ASN A 342 -6.81 -5.81 12.42
N SER A 343 -8.07 -5.37 12.60
CA SER A 343 -8.56 -4.07 12.12
C SER A 343 -8.56 -3.00 13.23
N PRO A 344 -8.14 -1.74 12.94
CA PRO A 344 -7.56 -1.29 11.68
C PRO A 344 -6.17 -1.91 11.46
N GLN A 345 -5.87 -2.32 10.23
CA GLN A 345 -4.57 -2.88 9.91
C GLN A 345 -3.49 -1.80 10.03
N PHE A 346 -2.42 -2.11 10.73
CA PHE A 346 -1.24 -1.26 10.78
C PHE A 346 -0.11 -1.95 10.00
N ILE A 347 0.07 -1.53 8.75
CA ILE A 347 1.14 -2.05 7.90
C ILE A 347 2.27 -1.04 7.95
N PHE A 348 3.38 -1.43 8.57
CA PHE A 348 4.63 -0.67 8.53
C PHE A 348 5.79 -1.65 8.44
N GLY A 349 6.72 -1.34 7.53
CA GLY A 349 7.77 -2.28 7.12
C GLY A 349 8.99 -2.37 8.03
N ARG A 350 9.04 -1.64 9.16
CA ARG A 350 10.21 -1.65 10.04
C ARG A 350 9.94 -1.06 11.43
N ILE A 351 10.29 -1.81 12.47
CA ILE A 351 10.77 -1.25 13.74
C ILE A 351 12.01 -2.08 14.15
N LYS A 352 13.03 -1.48 14.77
CA LYS A 352 14.26 -2.22 15.16
C LYS A 352 13.91 -3.27 16.22
N ASP A 353 14.68 -4.35 16.36
CA ASP A 353 14.55 -5.22 17.54
C ASP A 353 15.25 -4.57 18.75
N ASP A 354 14.67 -3.47 19.23
CA ASP A 354 15.12 -2.75 20.42
C ASP A 354 13.94 -2.43 21.34
N ALA A 355 14.24 -2.10 22.61
CA ALA A 355 13.21 -1.93 23.63
C ALA A 355 12.20 -0.82 23.29
N ALA A 356 12.65 0.27 22.67
CA ALA A 356 11.77 1.38 22.26
C ALA A 356 10.82 0.96 21.13
N SER A 357 11.33 0.13 20.24
CA SER A 357 10.58 -0.41 19.13
C SER A 357 9.55 -1.44 19.58
N GLN A 358 9.91 -2.30 20.52
CA GLN A 358 8.99 -3.25 21.14
C GLN A 358 7.89 -2.53 21.94
N GLU A 359 8.23 -1.44 22.62
CA GLU A 359 7.28 -0.58 23.31
C GLU A 359 6.30 0.07 22.32
N LEU A 360 6.79 0.57 21.19
CA LEU A 360 5.95 1.11 20.10
C LEU A 360 5.02 0.04 19.52
N VAL A 361 5.52 -1.17 19.21
CA VAL A 361 4.70 -2.31 18.73
C VAL A 361 3.60 -2.62 19.75
N ASN A 362 3.95 -2.74 21.02
CA ASN A 362 3.00 -3.05 22.09
C ASN A 362 1.95 -1.93 22.25
N GLY A 363 2.37 -0.67 22.13
CA GLY A 363 1.48 0.49 22.15
C GLY A 363 0.51 0.51 20.97
N LEU A 364 0.96 0.15 19.78
CA LEU A 364 0.14 0.05 18.59
C LEU A 364 -0.83 -1.14 18.67
N GLU A 365 -0.40 -2.31 19.17
CA GLU A 365 -1.29 -3.47 19.40
C GLU A 365 -2.39 -3.14 20.42
N SER A 366 -2.03 -2.43 21.50
CA SER A 366 -2.97 -1.94 22.49
C SER A 366 -3.95 -0.91 21.91
N THR A 367 -3.45 0.01 21.09
CA THR A 367 -4.28 1.01 20.39
C THR A 367 -5.24 0.36 19.41
N GLN A 368 -4.78 -0.64 18.64
CA GLN A 368 -5.62 -1.44 17.74
C GLN A 368 -6.76 -2.10 18.51
N SER A 369 -6.46 -2.69 19.67
CA SER A 369 -7.46 -3.31 20.54
C SER A 369 -8.49 -2.29 21.05
N ARG A 370 -8.03 -1.12 21.51
CA ARG A 370 -8.92 -0.02 21.94
C ARG A 370 -9.82 0.49 20.82
N ILE A 371 -9.28 0.62 19.60
CA ILE A 371 -10.07 1.03 18.43
C ILE A 371 -11.13 -0.04 18.13
N ALA A 372 -10.77 -1.32 18.17
CA ALA A 372 -11.72 -2.41 17.98
C ALA A 372 -12.86 -2.39 19.02
N ASP A 373 -12.57 -2.04 20.27
CA ASP A 373 -13.59 -1.88 21.32
C ASP A 373 -14.46 -0.64 21.09
N LEU A 374 -13.86 0.48 20.68
CA LEU A 374 -14.60 1.69 20.32
C LEU A 374 -15.56 1.44 19.15
N LEU A 375 -15.10 0.75 18.09
CA LEU A 375 -15.94 0.43 16.93
C LEU A 375 -17.13 -0.48 17.28
N LYS A 376 -17.04 -1.27 18.36
CA LYS A 376 -18.14 -2.08 18.89
C LYS A 376 -19.09 -1.28 19.79
N SER A 377 -18.71 -0.07 20.22
CA SER A 377 -19.55 0.75 21.09
C SER A 377 -20.81 1.21 20.36
N LYS A 378 -21.97 1.06 21.01
CA LYS A 378 -23.25 1.58 20.49
C LYS A 378 -23.29 3.11 20.44
N THR A 379 -22.48 3.78 21.25
CA THR A 379 -22.35 5.24 21.29
C THR A 379 -21.24 5.77 20.40
N PHE A 380 -20.49 4.90 19.69
CA PHE A 380 -19.30 5.29 18.92
C PHE A 380 -19.52 6.51 18.03
N LEU A 381 -20.60 6.51 17.26
CA LEU A 381 -20.91 7.61 16.36
C LEU A 381 -21.20 8.90 17.13
N ASP A 382 -21.97 8.83 18.21
CA ASP A 382 -22.29 9.98 19.05
C ASP A 382 -21.04 10.52 19.75
N ASP A 383 -20.17 9.63 20.25
CA ASP A 383 -18.91 9.96 20.90
C ASP A 383 -17.96 10.66 19.91
N VAL A 384 -17.78 10.10 18.71
CA VAL A 384 -16.94 10.70 17.65
C VAL A 384 -17.52 12.04 17.21
N LEU A 385 -18.83 12.12 16.97
CA LEU A 385 -19.46 13.37 16.58
C LEU A 385 -19.40 14.40 17.69
N SER A 386 -19.42 14.03 18.97
CA SER A 386 -19.25 14.96 20.09
C SER A 386 -17.85 15.58 20.14
N ILE A 387 -16.82 14.82 19.74
CA ILE A 387 -15.44 15.31 19.62
C ILE A 387 -15.30 16.28 18.44
N ILE A 388 -15.95 15.96 17.31
CA ILE A 388 -15.90 16.79 16.10
C ILE A 388 -16.82 18.01 16.24
N TYR A 389 -17.94 17.89 16.95
CA TYR A 389 -19.03 18.87 17.07
C TYR A 389 -19.50 19.07 18.52
N PRO A 390 -18.68 19.68 19.42
CA PRO A 390 -18.99 19.76 20.85
C PRO A 390 -20.21 20.64 21.22
N GLN A 391 -20.73 21.45 20.27
CA GLN A 391 -21.69 22.52 20.55
C GLN A 391 -23.07 22.38 19.87
N LYS A 392 -23.42 21.24 19.25
CA LYS A 392 -24.77 21.06 18.66
C LYS A 392 -25.46 19.81 19.17
N ASN A 393 -26.76 19.96 19.48
CA ASN A 393 -27.71 18.86 19.47
C ASN A 393 -27.70 18.26 18.07
N ILE A 394 -26.94 17.19 17.87
CA ILE A 394 -27.00 16.40 16.64
C ILE A 394 -28.46 15.95 16.52
N VAL A 395 -29.15 16.46 15.50
CA VAL A 395 -30.55 16.13 15.28
C VAL A 395 -30.63 14.63 15.04
N THR A 396 -31.12 13.90 16.04
CA THR A 396 -31.49 12.50 15.88
C THR A 396 -32.73 12.48 14.98
N HIS A 397 -32.53 12.30 13.68
CA HIS A 397 -33.66 12.09 12.78
C HIS A 397 -34.42 10.82 13.24
N PRO A 398 -35.75 10.88 13.39
CA PRO A 398 -36.55 9.71 13.71
C PRO A 398 -36.29 8.58 12.71
N SER A 399 -36.22 7.35 13.19
CA SER A 399 -35.99 6.14 12.39
C SER A 399 -36.94 5.99 11.19
N SER A 400 -38.12 6.63 11.26
CA SER A 400 -39.15 6.65 10.21
C SER A 400 -38.80 7.49 8.97
N GLN A 401 -37.71 8.27 8.98
CA GLN A 401 -37.22 9.00 7.81
C GLN A 401 -36.06 8.28 7.08
N ARG A 402 -35.70 7.06 7.48
CA ARG A 402 -34.61 6.27 6.85
C ARG A 402 -34.98 5.63 5.52
N GLU A 403 -36.28 5.51 5.22
CA GLU A 403 -36.75 5.04 3.91
C GLU A 403 -36.64 6.17 2.89
N LEU A 404 -35.65 6.08 2.00
CA LEU A 404 -35.58 6.95 0.84
C LEU A 404 -36.71 6.57 -0.12
N LYS A 405 -37.75 7.41 -0.18
CA LYS A 405 -38.87 7.25 -1.10
C LYS A 405 -38.41 7.59 -2.51
N PHE A 406 -38.50 6.63 -3.43
CA PHE A 406 -38.37 6.89 -4.86
C PHE A 406 -39.57 7.71 -5.34
N ASN A 407 -39.32 8.71 -6.20
CA ASN A 407 -40.41 9.42 -6.85
C ASN A 407 -41.02 8.56 -7.99
N PRO A 408 -42.23 8.90 -8.49
CA PRO A 408 -42.90 8.07 -9.50
C PRO A 408 -42.09 7.86 -10.80
N SER A 409 -41.33 8.88 -11.23
CA SER A 409 -40.46 8.78 -12.40
C SER A 409 -39.32 7.77 -12.16
N GLN A 410 -38.66 7.85 -11.00
CA GLN A 410 -37.60 6.91 -10.60
C GLN A 410 -38.12 5.48 -10.49
N LEU A 411 -39.31 5.28 -9.91
CA LEU A 411 -39.94 3.96 -9.81
C LEU A 411 -40.15 3.33 -11.18
N SER A 412 -40.63 4.09 -12.16
CA SER A 412 -40.86 3.59 -13.52
C SER A 412 -39.57 3.20 -14.26
N GLN A 413 -38.43 3.76 -13.86
CA GLN A 413 -37.12 3.50 -14.47
C GLN A 413 -36.38 2.32 -13.83
N LEU A 414 -36.78 1.85 -12.64
CA LEU A 414 -36.05 0.82 -11.90
C LEU A 414 -35.82 -0.47 -12.71
N PRO A 415 -36.83 -1.05 -13.39
CA PRO A 415 -36.62 -2.28 -14.16
C PRO A 415 -35.57 -2.12 -15.28
N ASP A 416 -35.60 -0.98 -15.97
CA ASP A 416 -34.65 -0.65 -17.04
C ASP A 416 -33.23 -0.49 -16.49
N LEU A 417 -33.06 0.25 -15.38
CA LEU A 417 -31.77 0.49 -14.76
C LEU A 417 -31.15 -0.79 -14.17
N ILE A 418 -31.97 -1.65 -13.54
CA ILE A 418 -31.51 -2.93 -12.99
C ILE A 418 -31.04 -3.85 -14.13
N ALA A 419 -31.84 -3.95 -15.20
CA ALA A 419 -31.48 -4.76 -16.35
C ALA A 419 -30.19 -4.26 -17.04
N ALA A 420 -30.05 -2.95 -17.24
CA ALA A 420 -28.84 -2.35 -17.79
C ALA A 420 -27.61 -2.65 -16.92
N ASN A 421 -27.72 -2.51 -15.59
CA ASN A 421 -26.64 -2.84 -14.65
C ASN A 421 -26.21 -4.33 -14.75
N ILE A 422 -27.19 -5.25 -14.85
CA ILE A 422 -26.92 -6.67 -14.98
C ILE A 422 -26.24 -6.97 -16.32
N CYS A 423 -26.76 -6.45 -17.44
CA CYS A 423 -26.21 -6.67 -18.77
C CYS A 423 -24.79 -6.11 -18.93
N TYR A 424 -24.52 -4.90 -18.41
CA TYR A 424 -23.20 -4.26 -18.48
C TYR A 424 -22.06 -5.19 -18.04
N VAL A 425 -22.32 -6.04 -17.03
CA VAL A 425 -21.32 -6.95 -16.46
C VAL A 425 -21.46 -8.37 -17.03
N MET A 426 -22.69 -8.82 -17.28
CA MET A 426 -22.97 -10.16 -17.80
C MET A 426 -22.54 -10.34 -19.27
N ASP A 427 -22.63 -9.29 -20.10
CA ASP A 427 -22.36 -9.38 -21.54
C ASP A 427 -20.87 -9.57 -21.88
N ALA A 428 -19.98 -9.35 -20.91
CA ALA A 428 -18.54 -9.62 -21.06
C ALA A 428 -18.19 -11.13 -20.98
N GLU A 429 -19.12 -11.98 -20.55
CA GLU A 429 -18.91 -13.42 -20.37
C GLU A 429 -19.59 -14.26 -21.48
N GLY A 430 -19.22 -15.56 -21.56
CA GLY A 430 -19.69 -16.49 -22.59
C GLY A 430 -21.19 -16.81 -22.51
N ILE A 431 -21.73 -17.37 -23.60
CA ILE A 431 -23.18 -17.65 -23.74
C ILE A 431 -23.68 -18.60 -22.63
N ASP A 432 -22.90 -19.63 -22.31
CA ASP A 432 -23.21 -20.61 -21.25
C ASP A 432 -23.33 -19.97 -19.86
N TYR A 433 -22.45 -18.99 -19.55
CA TYR A 433 -22.55 -18.17 -18.36
C TYR A 433 -23.85 -17.39 -18.34
N GLN A 434 -24.16 -16.68 -19.43
CA GLN A 434 -25.30 -15.78 -19.51
C GLN A 434 -26.64 -16.53 -19.37
N GLU A 435 -26.78 -17.68 -20.05
CA GLU A 435 -28.00 -18.50 -19.94
C GLU A 435 -28.17 -19.05 -18.52
N SER A 436 -27.08 -19.56 -17.93
CA SER A 436 -27.11 -20.10 -16.57
C SER A 436 -27.37 -19.03 -15.53
N PHE A 437 -26.88 -17.81 -15.74
CA PHE A 437 -27.16 -16.65 -14.89
C PHE A 437 -28.66 -16.37 -14.83
N ILE A 438 -29.35 -16.35 -15.96
CA ILE A 438 -30.80 -16.17 -16.03
C ILE A 438 -31.53 -17.32 -15.31
N ASN A 439 -31.06 -18.56 -15.45
CA ASN A 439 -31.62 -19.71 -14.74
C ASN A 439 -31.45 -19.58 -13.22
N GLY A 440 -30.29 -19.11 -12.76
CA GLY A 440 -30.03 -18.81 -11.35
C GLY A 440 -30.98 -17.76 -10.78
N MET A 441 -31.25 -16.69 -11.54
CA MET A 441 -32.23 -15.67 -11.14
C MET A 441 -33.64 -16.27 -10.99
N LYS A 442 -34.08 -17.07 -11.96
CA LYS A 442 -35.40 -17.74 -11.92
C LYS A 442 -35.54 -18.68 -10.74
N ASP A 443 -34.54 -19.52 -10.48
CA ASP A 443 -34.56 -20.45 -9.35
C ASP A 443 -34.60 -19.69 -8.01
N ALA A 444 -33.83 -18.60 -7.88
CA ALA A 444 -33.87 -17.73 -6.71
C ALA A 444 -35.25 -17.10 -6.47
N ASP A 445 -35.99 -16.74 -7.53
CA ASP A 445 -37.33 -16.12 -7.43
C ASP A 445 -38.38 -17.09 -6.88
N THR A 446 -38.26 -18.36 -7.26
CA THR A 446 -39.13 -19.44 -6.76
C THR A 446 -38.81 -19.87 -5.33
N GLY A 447 -37.75 -19.31 -4.71
CA GLY A 447 -37.29 -19.67 -3.38
C GLY A 447 -36.58 -21.02 -3.31
N LYS A 448 -36.20 -21.60 -4.46
CA LYS A 448 -35.45 -22.85 -4.54
C LYS A 448 -34.03 -22.63 -4.01
N GLU A 449 -33.52 -23.52 -3.16
CA GLU A 449 -32.13 -23.41 -2.67
C GLU A 449 -31.13 -23.62 -3.80
N SER A 450 -30.05 -22.82 -3.80
CA SER A 450 -28.94 -23.01 -4.73
C SER A 450 -28.22 -24.32 -4.44
N LYS A 451 -28.04 -25.14 -5.48
CA LYS A 451 -27.22 -26.35 -5.43
C LYS A 451 -25.73 -26.07 -5.62
N VAL A 452 -25.35 -24.82 -5.93
CA VAL A 452 -23.97 -24.37 -6.17
C VAL A 452 -23.58 -23.40 -5.07
N GLY A 453 -22.47 -23.63 -4.38
CA GLY A 453 -21.96 -22.77 -3.31
C GLY A 453 -20.83 -21.84 -3.76
N PHE A 454 -20.48 -20.86 -2.92
CA PHE A 454 -19.39 -19.91 -3.15
C PHE A 454 -18.02 -20.58 -3.36
N LEU A 455 -17.76 -21.70 -2.68
CA LEU A 455 -16.51 -22.45 -2.85
C LEU A 455 -16.46 -23.17 -4.20
N ASP A 456 -17.60 -23.47 -4.81
CA ASP A 456 -17.68 -24.14 -6.10
C ASP A 456 -17.31 -23.19 -7.26
N THR A 457 -17.40 -21.87 -7.05
CA THR A 457 -17.15 -20.85 -8.06
C THR A 457 -15.71 -20.34 -8.12
N HIS A 458 -14.90 -20.58 -7.08
CA HIS A 458 -13.46 -20.26 -7.05
C HIS A 458 -12.64 -21.06 -8.07
N LYS A 459 -13.19 -22.18 -8.53
CA LYS A 459 -12.53 -23.04 -9.51
C LYS A 459 -12.53 -22.39 -10.89
N TYR A 460 -13.60 -21.72 -11.32
CA TYR A 460 -13.72 -21.22 -12.69
C TYR A 460 -12.63 -20.21 -13.08
N GLU A 461 -12.42 -19.14 -12.32
CA GLU A 461 -11.41 -18.11 -12.65
C GLU A 461 -9.97 -18.67 -12.69
N LYS A 462 -9.69 -19.56 -11.74
CA LYS A 462 -8.42 -20.29 -11.68
C LYS A 462 -8.29 -21.20 -12.90
N LEU A 463 -9.33 -21.94 -13.26
CA LEU A 463 -9.36 -22.84 -14.41
C LEU A 463 -9.27 -22.07 -15.73
N LYS A 464 -9.96 -20.94 -15.91
CA LYS A 464 -9.88 -20.05 -17.07
C LYS A 464 -8.44 -19.58 -17.32
N THR A 465 -7.75 -19.17 -16.25
CA THR A 465 -6.34 -18.77 -16.31
C THR A 465 -5.43 -19.96 -16.64
N LEU A 466 -5.58 -21.08 -15.95
CA LEU A 466 -4.77 -22.29 -16.18
C LEU A 466 -5.00 -22.89 -17.58
N ALA A 467 -6.21 -22.81 -18.12
CA ALA A 467 -6.58 -23.27 -19.45
C ALA A 467 -5.90 -22.46 -20.54
N LYS A 468 -5.89 -21.13 -20.38
CA LYS A 468 -5.16 -20.23 -21.29
C LYS A 468 -3.67 -20.60 -21.31
N ILE A 469 -3.08 -20.83 -20.14
CA ILE A 469 -1.68 -21.28 -20.02
C ILE A 469 -1.49 -22.65 -20.69
N GLN A 470 -2.36 -23.62 -20.42
CA GLN A 470 -2.29 -24.97 -21.00
C GLN A 470 -2.40 -24.93 -22.53
N ASN A 471 -3.28 -24.09 -23.09
CA ASN A 471 -3.42 -23.89 -24.52
C ASN A 471 -2.14 -23.29 -25.12
N HIS A 472 -1.59 -22.23 -24.51
CA HIS A 472 -0.32 -21.64 -24.95
C HIS A 472 0.84 -22.63 -24.90
N LEU A 473 0.92 -23.45 -23.86
CA LEU A 473 1.93 -24.51 -23.75
C LEU A 473 1.72 -25.59 -24.82
N THR A 474 0.49 -25.99 -25.09
CA THR A 474 0.19 -27.00 -26.13
C THR A 474 0.62 -26.49 -27.50
N LEU A 475 0.23 -25.27 -27.87
CA LEU A 475 0.66 -24.61 -29.10
C LEU A 475 2.19 -24.47 -29.17
N THR A 476 2.84 -24.17 -28.05
CA THR A 476 4.29 -24.09 -27.96
C THR A 476 4.95 -25.46 -28.19
N GLU A 477 4.48 -26.53 -27.55
CA GLU A 477 5.05 -27.87 -27.73
C GLU A 477 4.81 -28.40 -29.15
N GLU A 478 3.64 -28.14 -29.75
CA GLU A 478 3.35 -28.43 -31.15
C GLU A 478 4.32 -27.71 -32.09
N TYR A 479 4.57 -26.43 -31.84
CA TYR A 479 5.52 -25.63 -32.61
C TYR A 479 6.96 -26.17 -32.50
N PHE A 480 7.43 -26.51 -31.29
CA PHE A 480 8.78 -27.08 -31.12
C PHE A 480 8.90 -28.51 -31.66
N SER A 481 7.79 -29.25 -31.73
CA SER A 481 7.72 -30.54 -32.44
C SER A 481 7.82 -30.36 -33.95
N GLN A 482 7.20 -29.32 -34.52
CA GLN A 482 7.38 -28.96 -35.93
C GLN A 482 8.81 -28.50 -36.21
N LEU A 483 9.39 -27.64 -35.37
CA LEU A 483 10.79 -27.21 -35.48
C LEU A 483 11.76 -28.39 -35.45
N SER A 484 11.51 -29.42 -34.64
CA SER A 484 12.38 -30.61 -34.57
C SER A 484 12.51 -31.37 -35.89
N LYS A 485 11.56 -31.16 -36.82
CA LYS A 485 11.53 -31.81 -38.15
C LYS A 485 12.06 -30.92 -39.25
N ASP A 486 12.32 -29.64 -38.99
CA ASP A 486 12.81 -28.70 -39.99
C ASP A 486 14.33 -28.87 -40.17
N PRO A 487 14.82 -29.29 -41.34
CA PRO A 487 16.26 -29.45 -41.58
C PRO A 487 17.01 -28.10 -41.61
N LYS A 488 16.31 -26.96 -41.67
CA LYS A 488 16.91 -25.62 -41.69
C LYS A 488 17.21 -25.06 -40.30
N VAL A 489 16.75 -25.72 -39.23
CA VAL A 489 17.01 -25.29 -37.86
C VAL A 489 17.99 -26.24 -37.18
N ASN A 490 18.92 -25.65 -36.43
CA ASN A 490 19.91 -26.35 -35.65
C ASN A 490 19.38 -26.58 -34.23
N CYS A 491 19.46 -27.81 -33.76
CA CYS A 491 19.04 -28.19 -32.41
C CYS A 491 20.15 -27.91 -31.38
N VAL A 492 19.84 -27.17 -30.32
CA VAL A 492 20.72 -27.00 -29.15
C VAL A 492 20.24 -27.87 -28.00
N VAL A 493 18.95 -27.78 -27.69
CA VAL A 493 18.28 -28.62 -26.69
C VAL A 493 17.03 -29.21 -27.35
N PRO A 494 16.94 -30.55 -27.50
CA PRO A 494 15.80 -31.18 -28.15
C PRO A 494 14.47 -30.68 -27.59
N PHE A 495 13.57 -30.30 -28.49
CA PHE A 495 12.23 -29.77 -28.21
C PHE A 495 12.17 -28.48 -27.37
N LYS A 496 13.30 -27.84 -27.04
CA LYS A 496 13.32 -26.70 -26.12
C LYS A 496 14.16 -25.51 -26.59
N LEU A 497 15.17 -25.73 -27.42
CA LEU A 497 16.02 -24.66 -27.93
C LEU A 497 16.55 -25.00 -29.33
N TYR A 498 16.18 -24.17 -30.29
CA TYR A 498 16.64 -24.26 -31.68
C TYR A 498 17.15 -22.90 -32.15
N TYR A 499 17.97 -22.89 -33.20
CA TYR A 499 18.30 -21.66 -33.90
C TYR A 499 18.39 -21.87 -35.41
N LYS A 500 18.20 -20.80 -36.17
CA LYS A 500 18.35 -20.75 -37.62
C LYS A 500 19.31 -19.62 -37.97
N ILE A 501 20.29 -19.92 -38.82
CA ILE A 501 21.23 -18.91 -39.32
C ILE A 501 20.59 -18.27 -40.56
N ASP A 502 20.29 -16.98 -40.47
CA ASP A 502 19.75 -16.20 -41.58
C ASP A 502 20.87 -15.57 -42.42
N GLN A 503 21.98 -15.22 -41.76
CA GLN A 503 23.18 -14.72 -42.43
C GLN A 503 24.42 -15.27 -41.72
N GLU A 504 25.33 -15.87 -42.47
CA GLU A 504 26.62 -16.35 -41.95
C GLU A 504 27.52 -15.19 -41.51
N GLY A 505 28.18 -15.36 -40.36
CA GLY A 505 29.22 -14.46 -39.87
C GLY A 505 30.63 -14.90 -40.24
N ASN A 506 31.61 -14.06 -39.92
CA ASN A 506 33.03 -14.27 -40.17
C ASN A 506 33.82 -14.43 -38.87
N GLY A 507 34.97 -15.10 -38.95
CA GLY A 507 35.89 -15.24 -37.82
C GLY A 507 35.60 -16.43 -36.90
N ALA A 508 36.23 -16.40 -35.72
CA ALA A 508 36.13 -17.46 -34.74
C ALA A 508 34.74 -17.51 -34.07
N PRO A 509 34.22 -18.70 -33.75
CA PRO A 509 32.93 -18.83 -33.07
C PRO A 509 33.00 -18.38 -31.61
N LEU A 510 31.87 -17.89 -31.09
CA LEU A 510 31.67 -17.58 -29.68
C LEU A 510 31.69 -18.86 -28.84
N GLU A 511 32.74 -19.06 -28.04
CA GLU A 511 32.92 -20.29 -27.25
C GLU A 511 32.79 -20.08 -25.74
N LYS A 512 33.60 -19.20 -25.15
CA LYS A 512 33.75 -19.03 -23.70
C LYS A 512 33.54 -17.61 -23.20
N GLN A 513 33.51 -16.64 -24.11
CA GLN A 513 33.33 -15.23 -23.78
C GLN A 513 31.90 -15.00 -23.33
N THR A 514 31.72 -14.21 -22.28
CA THR A 514 30.39 -13.88 -21.76
C THR A 514 29.98 -12.46 -22.10
N SER A 515 30.90 -11.56 -22.45
CA SER A 515 30.59 -10.19 -22.86
C SER A 515 30.58 -10.08 -24.39
N VAL A 516 29.42 -9.74 -24.95
CA VAL A 516 29.20 -9.62 -26.40
C VAL A 516 28.38 -8.38 -26.72
N GLU A 517 28.62 -7.79 -27.90
CA GLU A 517 27.84 -6.68 -28.41
C GLU A 517 26.84 -7.18 -29.45
N LEU A 518 25.55 -6.92 -29.22
CA LEU A 518 24.45 -7.49 -30.02
C LEU A 518 23.46 -6.41 -30.48
N ASN A 519 22.88 -6.59 -31.67
CA ASN A 519 21.55 -6.06 -31.99
C ASN A 519 20.54 -7.18 -31.82
N TYR A 520 19.37 -6.91 -31.26
CA TYR A 520 18.36 -7.95 -31.12
C TYR A 520 16.92 -7.43 -31.08
N ILE A 521 15.99 -8.28 -31.49
CA ILE A 521 14.54 -8.11 -31.30
C ILE A 521 14.00 -9.41 -30.73
N VAL A 522 13.18 -9.35 -29.68
CA VAL A 522 12.49 -10.52 -29.12
C VAL A 522 10.99 -10.38 -29.29
N LYS A 523 10.37 -11.45 -29.78
CA LYS A 523 8.93 -11.56 -30.03
C LYS A 523 8.31 -12.77 -29.35
N THR A 524 7.00 -12.72 -29.09
CA THR A 524 6.20 -13.89 -28.69
C THR A 524 5.67 -14.66 -29.90
N PHE A 525 4.97 -15.78 -29.67
CA PHE A 525 4.28 -16.61 -30.67
C PHE A 525 3.33 -15.83 -31.60
N GLN A 526 2.80 -14.68 -31.17
CA GLN A 526 1.90 -13.83 -31.97
C GLN A 526 2.64 -12.70 -32.70
N ASP A 527 3.96 -12.80 -32.86
CA ASP A 527 4.82 -11.73 -33.40
C ASP A 527 4.78 -10.41 -32.61
N LYS A 528 4.22 -10.43 -31.39
CA LYS A 528 4.22 -9.28 -30.49
C LYS A 528 5.64 -9.01 -30.02
N VAL A 529 6.17 -7.82 -30.34
CA VAL A 529 7.49 -7.37 -29.89
C VAL A 529 7.46 -7.12 -28.39
N VAL A 530 8.36 -7.78 -27.67
CA VAL A 530 8.54 -7.65 -26.21
C VAL A 530 9.88 -7.02 -25.84
N ALA A 531 10.84 -6.99 -26.77
CA ALA A 531 12.04 -6.16 -26.68
C ALA A 531 12.58 -5.83 -28.08
N ASP A 532 13.05 -4.60 -28.28
CA ASP A 532 13.66 -4.13 -29.53
C ASP A 532 14.91 -3.28 -29.23
N GLN A 533 16.06 -3.79 -29.64
CA GLN A 533 17.37 -3.16 -29.60
C GLN A 533 18.09 -3.37 -30.94
N TRP A 534 17.36 -3.25 -32.06
CA TRP A 534 17.96 -3.51 -33.38
C TRP A 534 18.81 -2.35 -33.90
N SER A 535 18.42 -1.11 -33.58
CA SER A 535 19.03 0.09 -34.16
C SER A 535 20.40 0.44 -33.56
N ILE A 536 20.65 0.09 -32.29
CA ILE A 536 21.87 0.45 -31.57
C ILE A 536 22.43 -0.82 -30.93
N PRO A 537 23.66 -1.24 -31.27
CA PRO A 537 24.29 -2.40 -30.64
C PRO A 537 24.46 -2.17 -29.13
N LYS A 538 24.18 -3.21 -28.33
CA LYS A 538 24.25 -3.17 -26.87
C LYS A 538 25.20 -4.25 -26.37
N TRP A 539 26.12 -3.87 -25.48
CA TRP A 539 26.95 -4.81 -24.73
C TRP A 539 26.09 -5.58 -23.72
N ILE A 540 26.17 -6.90 -23.78
CA ILE A 540 25.41 -7.85 -22.97
C ILE A 540 26.36 -8.83 -22.31
N ASP A 541 26.22 -9.00 -21.00
CA ASP A 541 26.83 -10.10 -20.26
C ASP A 541 25.90 -11.31 -20.30
N LEU A 542 26.26 -12.32 -21.09
CA LEU A 542 25.52 -13.57 -21.26
C LEU A 542 25.32 -14.31 -19.93
N ALA A 543 26.18 -14.10 -18.92
CA ALA A 543 26.02 -14.67 -17.59
C ALA A 543 24.76 -14.17 -16.87
N GLU A 544 24.22 -13.01 -17.26
CA GLU A 544 23.01 -12.42 -16.68
C GLU A 544 21.74 -12.70 -17.50
N THR A 545 21.87 -13.32 -18.67
CA THR A 545 20.74 -13.62 -19.58
C THR A 545 19.98 -14.89 -19.21
N ILE A 546 18.77 -15.07 -19.74
CA ILE A 546 18.03 -16.33 -19.63
C ILE A 546 18.85 -17.48 -20.27
N PRO A 547 18.78 -18.72 -19.73
CA PRO A 547 19.58 -19.83 -20.23
C PRO A 547 19.38 -20.09 -21.73
N GLY A 548 18.15 -19.97 -22.23
CA GLY A 548 17.85 -20.18 -23.65
C GLY A 548 18.52 -19.16 -24.57
N PHE A 549 18.67 -17.91 -24.13
CA PHE A 549 19.27 -16.85 -24.94
C PHE A 549 20.80 -17.00 -25.02
N SER A 550 21.47 -17.14 -23.87
CA SER A 550 22.92 -17.35 -23.83
C SER A 550 23.36 -18.62 -24.56
N LEU A 551 22.65 -19.74 -24.36
CA LEU A 551 22.98 -21.00 -25.03
C LEU A 551 22.67 -20.95 -26.53
N GLY A 552 21.62 -20.25 -26.95
CA GLY A 552 21.27 -20.10 -28.36
C GLY A 552 22.31 -19.30 -29.16
N LEU A 553 23.08 -18.44 -28.50
CA LEU A 553 24.18 -17.67 -29.10
C LEU A 553 25.50 -18.43 -29.18
N LYS A 554 25.61 -19.59 -28.51
CA LYS A 554 26.84 -20.39 -28.55
C LYS A 554 27.20 -20.75 -29.99
N GLY A 555 28.48 -20.60 -30.33
CA GLY A 555 29.02 -20.89 -31.65
C GLY A 555 28.74 -19.83 -32.71
N MET A 556 28.09 -18.71 -32.36
CA MET A 556 27.80 -17.61 -33.28
C MET A 556 29.08 -16.86 -33.67
N LYS A 557 29.16 -16.39 -34.92
CA LYS A 557 30.31 -15.64 -35.45
C LYS A 557 30.01 -14.15 -35.58
N ILE A 558 31.05 -13.32 -35.59
CA ILE A 558 30.90 -11.87 -35.76
C ILE A 558 30.27 -11.56 -37.12
N GLY A 559 29.23 -10.73 -37.13
CA GLY A 559 28.43 -10.38 -38.31
C GLY A 559 27.30 -11.36 -38.64
N GLU A 560 27.19 -12.48 -37.93
CA GLU A 560 26.11 -13.46 -38.12
C GLU A 560 24.75 -12.86 -37.71
N ILE A 561 23.69 -13.21 -38.44
CA ILE A 561 22.30 -12.96 -38.04
C ILE A 561 21.63 -14.31 -37.81
N ARG A 562 21.04 -14.47 -36.62
CA ARG A 562 20.47 -15.74 -36.15
C ARG A 562 19.10 -15.51 -35.54
N GLU A 563 18.16 -16.39 -35.86
CA GLU A 563 16.89 -16.52 -35.14
C GLU A 563 17.03 -17.64 -34.10
N ILE A 564 16.68 -17.35 -32.85
CA ILE A 564 16.73 -18.29 -31.72
C ILE A 564 15.31 -18.52 -31.23
N TYR A 565 14.93 -19.78 -31.12
CA TYR A 565 13.61 -20.23 -30.68
C TYR A 565 13.74 -20.81 -29.27
N ILE A 566 13.19 -20.11 -28.28
CA ILE A 566 13.40 -20.37 -26.86
C ILE A 566 12.09 -20.80 -26.20
N HIS A 567 12.02 -22.06 -25.75
CA HIS A 567 10.88 -22.57 -25.00
C HIS A 567 10.72 -21.83 -23.65
N PRO A 568 9.50 -21.58 -23.15
CA PRO A 568 9.26 -20.85 -21.89
C PRO A 568 10.03 -21.43 -20.70
N SER A 569 10.26 -22.74 -20.65
CA SER A 569 11.04 -23.40 -19.59
C SER A 569 12.52 -22.97 -19.54
N LEU A 570 13.06 -22.41 -20.62
CA LEU A 570 14.43 -21.87 -20.72
C LEU A 570 14.43 -20.33 -20.76
N ALA A 571 13.27 -19.71 -20.53
CA ALA A 571 13.04 -18.27 -20.44
C ALA A 571 12.40 -17.90 -19.10
N TYR A 572 11.13 -17.47 -19.10
CA TYR A 572 10.41 -16.95 -17.93
C TYR A 572 9.28 -17.87 -17.43
N GLY A 573 9.03 -19.01 -18.09
CA GLY A 573 7.99 -19.97 -17.72
C GLY A 573 6.58 -19.36 -17.72
N ILE A 574 5.88 -19.52 -16.61
CA ILE A 574 4.57 -18.88 -16.33
C ILE A 574 4.71 -17.61 -15.47
N TYR A 575 5.94 -17.26 -15.09
CA TYR A 575 6.28 -16.16 -14.20
C TYR A 575 6.72 -14.95 -15.03
N THR A 576 5.85 -14.55 -15.96
CA THR A 576 6.08 -13.40 -16.84
C THR A 576 4.98 -12.35 -16.76
N THR A 577 5.35 -11.10 -17.08
CA THR A 577 4.49 -9.91 -17.22
C THR A 577 3.81 -9.84 -18.57
N PHE A 578 4.32 -10.56 -19.58
CA PHE A 578 3.65 -10.77 -20.86
C PHE A 578 2.85 -12.09 -20.86
N GLU A 579 2.42 -12.54 -22.03
CA GLU A 579 1.62 -13.77 -22.16
C GLU A 579 2.32 -14.99 -21.54
N LYS A 580 1.64 -15.66 -20.60
CA LYS A 580 2.19 -16.80 -19.87
C LYS A 580 2.21 -18.06 -20.73
N GLY A 581 3.27 -18.87 -20.60
CA GLY A 581 3.36 -20.18 -21.26
C GLY A 581 3.63 -20.14 -22.76
N VAL A 582 4.06 -18.99 -23.31
CA VAL A 582 4.44 -18.84 -24.73
C VAL A 582 5.96 -18.92 -24.90
N TYR A 583 6.42 -19.33 -26.09
CA TYR A 583 7.84 -19.27 -26.43
C TYR A 583 8.28 -17.87 -26.85
N LEU A 584 9.60 -17.65 -26.80
CA LEU A 584 10.24 -16.45 -27.31
C LEU A 584 10.99 -16.74 -28.60
N LYS A 585 10.89 -15.83 -29.56
CA LYS A 585 11.69 -15.81 -30.78
C LYS A 585 12.61 -14.59 -30.74
N ALA A 586 13.92 -14.81 -30.66
CA ALA A 586 14.92 -13.76 -30.65
C ALA A 586 15.64 -13.70 -31.99
N LEU A 587 15.52 -12.59 -32.71
CA LEU A 587 16.37 -12.29 -33.86
C LEU A 587 17.58 -11.51 -33.36
N VAL A 588 18.79 -12.02 -33.58
CA VAL A 588 20.03 -11.46 -33.02
C VAL A 588 21.07 -11.28 -34.12
N ARG A 589 21.82 -10.19 -34.05
CA ARG A 589 23.05 -9.95 -34.81
C ARG A 589 24.22 -9.82 -33.85
N LEU A 590 25.27 -10.61 -34.05
CA LEU A 590 26.51 -10.51 -33.28
C LEU A 590 27.42 -9.45 -33.90
N VAL A 591 27.70 -8.37 -33.17
CA VAL A 591 28.49 -7.23 -33.67
C VAL A 591 29.94 -7.34 -33.26
N SER A 592 30.22 -7.62 -31.99
CA SER A 592 31.58 -7.78 -31.48
C SER A 592 31.62 -8.70 -30.26
N ILE A 593 32.81 -9.23 -29.96
CA ILE A 593 33.09 -10.10 -28.81
C ILE A 593 34.21 -9.44 -28.02
N ASP A 594 34.03 -9.33 -26.70
CA ASP A 594 35.09 -8.85 -25.81
C ASP A 594 36.01 -10.03 -25.45
N HIS A 595 37.28 -9.92 -25.84
CA HIS A 595 38.30 -10.94 -25.59
C HIS A 595 39.07 -10.74 -24.27
N GLU A 596 38.87 -9.62 -23.58
CA GLU A 596 39.60 -9.24 -22.36
C GLU A 596 38.79 -9.46 -21.07
N THR A 597 37.52 -9.86 -21.18
CA THR A 597 36.64 -10.04 -20.02
C THR A 597 36.93 -11.29 -19.18
N VAL A 598 36.69 -11.15 -17.86
CA VAL A 598 36.70 -12.26 -16.91
C VAL A 598 35.61 -13.25 -17.30
N ILE A 599 36.01 -14.48 -17.64
CA ILE A 599 35.10 -15.57 -17.98
C ILE A 599 34.21 -15.88 -16.78
N LYS A 600 32.92 -15.54 -16.87
CA LYS A 600 31.90 -15.94 -15.91
C LYS A 600 31.24 -17.24 -16.36
N PRO A 601 30.72 -18.07 -15.43
CA PRO A 601 29.90 -19.20 -15.81
C PRO A 601 28.61 -18.68 -16.47
N ILE A 602 28.32 -19.17 -17.68
CA ILE A 602 27.01 -19.01 -18.34
C ILE A 602 25.94 -19.64 -17.43
N PRO A 603 24.68 -19.13 -17.44
CA PRO A 603 23.63 -19.66 -16.58
C PRO A 603 23.47 -21.18 -16.74
N GLU A 604 23.34 -21.88 -15.62
CA GLU A 604 23.04 -23.32 -15.63
C GLU A 604 21.71 -23.57 -16.36
N LEU A 605 21.64 -24.72 -17.06
CA LEU A 605 20.45 -25.17 -17.76
C LEU A 605 19.40 -25.67 -16.75
N VAL A 606 18.77 -24.73 -16.05
CA VAL A 606 17.66 -25.00 -15.13
C VAL A 606 16.36 -24.85 -15.89
N PHE A 607 15.61 -25.95 -15.99
CA PHE A 607 14.29 -25.95 -16.60
C PHE A 607 13.26 -25.47 -15.60
N LEU A 608 12.55 -24.38 -15.92
CA LEU A 608 11.39 -23.96 -15.16
C LEU A 608 10.24 -24.95 -15.40
N ASP A 609 9.63 -25.43 -14.31
CA ASP A 609 8.39 -26.20 -14.38
C ASP A 609 7.26 -25.28 -14.84
N CYS A 610 6.93 -25.37 -16.13
CA CYS A 610 5.87 -24.59 -16.74
C CYS A 610 4.48 -25.18 -16.46
N LYS A 611 4.40 -26.37 -15.85
CA LYS A 611 3.15 -27.08 -15.52
C LYS A 611 2.80 -27.01 -14.04
N LEU A 612 3.58 -26.29 -13.22
CA LEU A 612 3.35 -26.21 -11.78
C LEU A 612 1.93 -25.68 -11.47
N GLY A 613 1.07 -26.57 -10.97
CA GLY A 613 -0.33 -26.26 -10.65
C GLY A 613 -1.33 -26.46 -11.78
N ILE A 614 -0.90 -26.94 -12.95
CA ILE A 614 -1.76 -27.33 -14.09
C ILE A 614 -2.01 -28.85 -14.02
N PRO A 615 -3.27 -29.32 -13.95
CA PRO A 615 -3.58 -30.75 -13.96
C PRO A 615 -3.22 -31.45 -15.28
N ASP A 616 -2.75 -32.69 -15.24
CA ASP A 616 -2.42 -33.50 -16.43
C ASP A 616 -3.60 -33.73 -17.39
N LYS A 617 -4.82 -33.70 -16.84
CA LYS A 617 -6.07 -33.74 -17.61
C LYS A 617 -6.91 -32.55 -17.21
N MET A 618 -7.14 -31.65 -18.15
CA MET A 618 -7.95 -30.46 -17.96
C MET A 618 -9.07 -30.47 -18.99
N ASP A 619 -10.32 -30.41 -18.55
CA ASP A 619 -11.46 -30.25 -19.45
C ASP A 619 -11.48 -28.80 -19.96
N LEU A 620 -11.00 -28.59 -21.18
CA LEU A 620 -10.86 -27.26 -21.77
C LEU A 620 -12.19 -26.57 -22.08
N SER A 621 -13.31 -27.27 -21.98
CA SER A 621 -14.63 -26.67 -22.20
C SER A 621 -15.04 -25.78 -21.02
N PHE A 622 -14.68 -26.17 -19.78
CA PHE A 622 -15.13 -25.58 -18.50
C PHE A 622 -16.61 -25.15 -18.47
N SER A 623 -17.44 -25.65 -19.38
CA SER A 623 -18.81 -25.19 -19.60
C SER A 623 -19.63 -25.44 -18.35
N GLU A 624 -19.38 -26.55 -17.65
CA GLU A 624 -20.03 -26.84 -16.38
C GLU A 624 -19.60 -25.89 -15.25
N GLU A 625 -18.33 -25.51 -15.15
CA GLU A 625 -17.85 -24.53 -14.17
C GLU A 625 -18.30 -23.11 -14.49
N GLU A 626 -18.35 -22.75 -15.77
CA GLU A 626 -18.89 -21.49 -16.28
C GLU A 626 -20.37 -21.38 -15.95
N LYS A 627 -21.15 -22.42 -16.25
CA LYS A 627 -22.57 -22.53 -15.90
C LYS A 627 -22.80 -22.46 -14.40
N LYS A 628 -21.98 -23.15 -13.59
CA LYS A 628 -22.03 -23.07 -12.13
C LYS A 628 -21.77 -21.65 -11.63
N LEU A 629 -20.75 -20.96 -12.15
CA LEU A 629 -20.47 -19.57 -11.78
C LEU A 629 -21.61 -18.65 -12.21
N GLY A 630 -22.04 -18.72 -13.47
CA GLY A 630 -23.14 -17.92 -14.01
C GLY A 630 -24.41 -18.11 -13.19
N TYR A 631 -24.82 -19.37 -12.95
CA TYR A 631 -25.95 -19.72 -12.09
C TYR A 631 -25.82 -19.13 -10.69
N PHE A 632 -24.68 -19.33 -10.03
CA PHE A 632 -24.47 -18.83 -8.66
C PHE A 632 -24.53 -17.30 -8.61
N ARG A 633 -23.91 -16.59 -9.56
CA ARG A 633 -23.94 -15.12 -9.62
C ARG A 633 -25.36 -14.61 -9.90
N GLY A 634 -26.08 -15.20 -10.84
CA GLY A 634 -27.47 -14.84 -11.13
C GLY A 634 -28.38 -15.09 -9.94
N TYR A 635 -28.19 -16.21 -9.25
CA TYR A 635 -28.90 -16.55 -8.01
C TYR A 635 -28.66 -15.51 -6.91
N GLN A 636 -27.40 -15.17 -6.62
CA GLN A 636 -27.03 -14.15 -5.63
C GLN A 636 -27.58 -12.76 -5.97
N VAL A 637 -27.46 -12.35 -7.23
CA VAL A 637 -27.96 -11.07 -7.71
C VAL A 637 -29.46 -10.96 -7.51
N TRP A 638 -30.22 -12.00 -7.88
CA TRP A 638 -31.66 -11.97 -7.67
C TRP A 638 -32.05 -12.08 -6.20
N GLN A 639 -31.36 -12.91 -5.40
CA GLN A 639 -31.55 -12.95 -3.94
C GLN A 639 -31.41 -11.58 -3.27
N HIS A 640 -30.47 -10.77 -3.75
CA HIS A 640 -30.33 -9.39 -3.27
C HIS A 640 -31.50 -8.51 -3.72
N TYR A 641 -31.82 -8.46 -5.01
CA TYR A 641 -32.86 -7.57 -5.54
C TYR A 641 -34.29 -7.96 -5.11
N GLN A 642 -34.61 -9.24 -5.00
CA GLN A 642 -35.97 -9.73 -4.65
C GLN A 642 -36.45 -9.33 -3.24
N LYS A 643 -35.52 -8.88 -2.39
CA LYS A 643 -35.81 -8.31 -1.06
C LYS A 643 -36.64 -7.04 -1.14
N CYS A 644 -36.60 -6.34 -2.29
CA CYS A 644 -37.40 -5.17 -2.58
C CYS A 644 -38.61 -5.54 -3.45
N LYS A 645 -39.81 -5.07 -3.09
CA LYS A 645 -41.07 -5.38 -3.80
C LYS A 645 -41.51 -4.31 -4.81
N LEU A 646 -40.57 -3.45 -5.24
CA LEU A 646 -40.86 -2.35 -6.18
C LEU A 646 -40.86 -2.78 -7.67
N TYR A 647 -40.45 -4.01 -7.96
CA TYR A 647 -40.32 -4.58 -9.30
C TYR A 647 -40.44 -6.11 -9.18
N ASN A 648 -40.55 -6.81 -10.31
CA ASN A 648 -40.60 -8.27 -10.36
C ASN A 648 -39.61 -8.84 -11.38
N LEU A 649 -39.33 -10.15 -11.27
CA LEU A 649 -38.37 -10.82 -12.15
C LEU A 649 -38.81 -10.75 -13.62
N SER A 650 -40.09 -10.95 -13.92
CA SER A 650 -40.59 -10.98 -15.29
C SER A 650 -40.34 -9.67 -16.04
N GLU A 651 -40.53 -8.53 -15.39
CA GLU A 651 -40.23 -7.21 -15.95
C GLU A 651 -38.74 -7.04 -16.25
N ILE A 652 -37.88 -7.43 -15.30
CA ILE A 652 -36.43 -7.31 -15.46
C ILE A 652 -35.90 -8.24 -16.56
N LEU A 653 -36.39 -9.49 -16.64
CA LEU A 653 -36.02 -10.42 -17.70
C LEU A 653 -36.45 -9.92 -19.09
N ALA A 654 -37.63 -9.29 -19.18
CA ALA A 654 -38.08 -8.67 -20.42
C ALA A 654 -37.14 -7.53 -20.85
N LYS A 655 -36.71 -6.68 -19.90
CA LYS A 655 -35.75 -5.61 -20.18
C LYS A 655 -34.36 -6.13 -20.54
N ILE A 656 -33.84 -7.14 -19.85
CA ILE A 656 -32.55 -7.80 -20.20
C ILE A 656 -32.57 -8.28 -21.65
N THR A 657 -33.68 -8.89 -22.08
CA THR A 657 -33.85 -9.37 -23.46
C THR A 657 -33.82 -8.22 -24.48
N LEU A 658 -34.41 -7.06 -24.14
CA LEU A 658 -34.38 -5.87 -24.99
C LEU A 658 -32.95 -5.28 -25.10
N PHE A 659 -32.21 -5.21 -23.99
CA PHE A 659 -30.83 -4.71 -23.99
C PHE A 659 -29.90 -5.57 -24.85
N LYS A 660 -30.03 -6.90 -24.79
CA LYS A 660 -29.27 -7.84 -25.65
C LYS A 660 -29.50 -7.64 -27.15
N ASN A 661 -30.63 -7.04 -27.54
CA ASN A 661 -31.03 -6.86 -28.94
C ASN A 661 -30.69 -5.47 -29.52
N GLY A 662 -29.81 -4.68 -28.90
CA GLY A 662 -29.21 -3.50 -29.52
C GLY A 662 -29.38 -2.15 -28.80
N GLN A 663 -29.62 -2.14 -27.49
CA GLN A 663 -29.52 -0.91 -26.68
C GLN A 663 -28.19 -0.87 -25.92
N ASN A 664 -27.56 0.31 -25.87
CA ASN A 664 -26.32 0.52 -25.12
C ASN A 664 -26.58 0.24 -23.62
N SER A 665 -25.87 -0.72 -23.03
CA SER A 665 -26.10 -1.22 -21.67
C SER A 665 -25.43 -0.40 -20.56
N SER A 666 -24.72 0.69 -20.90
CA SER A 666 -24.03 1.52 -19.92
C SER A 666 -24.97 2.45 -19.16
N LEU A 667 -24.92 2.42 -17.82
CA LEU A 667 -25.62 3.39 -16.97
C LEU A 667 -24.96 4.77 -17.01
N ASP A 668 -25.78 5.82 -17.05
CA ASP A 668 -25.33 7.19 -16.79
C ASP A 668 -25.19 7.47 -15.27
N VAL A 669 -24.64 8.63 -14.91
CA VAL A 669 -24.38 9.00 -13.49
C VAL A 669 -25.67 8.99 -12.67
N ASN A 670 -26.79 9.44 -13.25
CA ASN A 670 -28.07 9.51 -12.56
C ASN A 670 -28.66 8.10 -12.34
N GLY A 671 -28.59 7.22 -13.34
CA GLY A 671 -28.98 5.82 -13.23
C GLY A 671 -28.17 5.08 -12.17
N GLN A 672 -26.86 5.32 -12.12
CA GLN A 672 -25.99 4.75 -11.09
C GLN A 672 -26.35 5.26 -9.68
N ASP A 673 -26.79 6.51 -9.54
CA ASP A 673 -27.27 7.08 -8.27
C ASP A 673 -28.52 6.36 -7.77
N ILE A 674 -29.50 6.16 -8.66
CA ILE A 674 -30.77 5.48 -8.37
C ILE A 674 -30.51 4.02 -7.98
N ILE A 675 -29.63 3.32 -8.69
CA ILE A 675 -29.24 1.93 -8.36
C ILE A 675 -28.58 1.86 -6.97
N ASN A 676 -27.68 2.79 -6.63
CA ASN A 676 -27.07 2.81 -5.28
C ASN A 676 -28.12 3.03 -4.17
N ARG A 677 -29.06 3.95 -4.37
CA ARG A 677 -30.17 4.15 -3.41
C ARG A 677 -31.03 2.90 -3.27
N LEU A 678 -31.24 2.15 -4.35
CA LEU A 678 -31.94 0.87 -4.30
C LEU A 678 -31.18 -0.15 -3.45
N HIS A 679 -29.86 -0.29 -3.64
CA HIS A 679 -29.04 -1.16 -2.78
C HIS A 679 -29.09 -0.72 -1.31
N TRP A 680 -29.03 0.59 -1.02
CA TRP A 680 -29.15 1.12 0.34
C TRP A 680 -30.49 0.72 0.97
N ASN A 681 -31.60 0.91 0.25
CA ASN A 681 -32.93 0.53 0.73
C ASN A 681 -33.03 -0.98 1.00
N ILE A 682 -32.47 -1.82 0.12
CA ILE A 682 -32.40 -3.28 0.35
C ILE A 682 -31.65 -3.59 1.65
N TYR A 683 -30.51 -2.94 1.91
CA TYR A 683 -29.74 -3.17 3.13
C TYR A 683 -30.43 -2.69 4.42
N GLN A 684 -31.25 -1.64 4.35
CA GLN A 684 -32.06 -1.19 5.48
C GLN A 684 -33.20 -2.17 5.81
N ILE A 685 -33.88 -2.72 4.80
CA ILE A 685 -34.96 -3.70 4.97
C ILE A 685 -34.49 -4.96 5.71
N VAL A 686 -33.24 -5.36 5.48
CA VAL A 686 -32.64 -6.54 6.16
C VAL A 686 -32.32 -6.24 7.63
N GLN A 687 -31.93 -5.01 7.97
CA GLN A 687 -31.59 -4.62 9.34
C GLN A 687 -32.78 -4.48 10.29
N THR A 688 -34.01 -4.33 9.77
CA THR A 688 -35.22 -4.22 10.60
C THR A 688 -35.85 -5.58 10.92
N LYS A 689 -35.36 -6.68 10.32
CA LYS A 689 -35.85 -8.05 10.53
C LYS A 689 -34.98 -8.89 11.47
N ASN A 690 -33.77 -8.43 11.79
CA ASN A 690 -32.86 -9.00 12.80
C ASN A 690 -32.81 -8.07 14.01
#